data_AF-A0AA88EV81-F1
#
_entry.id   AF-A0AA88EV81-F1
#
_cell.length_a   1.000
_cell.length_b   1.000
_cell.length_c   1.000
_cell.angle_alpha   90.00
_cell.angle_beta   90.00
_cell.angle_gamma   90.00
#
_symmetry.space_group_name_H-M   'P 1'
#
loop_
_entity.id
_entity.type
_entity.pdbx_description
1 polymer ?
#
loop_
_entity_poly.entity_id
_entity_poly.type
_entity_poly.pdbx_seq_one_letter_code
_entity_poly.pdbx_strand_id
1 'polypeptide(L)'
;MHDRLRGWQRRDAIPDLAERGLKSYFPATRDLCYAFLLRHLSELPREFQSHLPDWVIAIRMRDVSELMWQDDEARLPIGRTISGLERMKAFLSAPERGDVLTELRLLESSEETFLGPQGACRAVTFYKGEPAALGHQAMARFLNYGEGFIRAAAAKIWLSVDRSGDEDILRKLSADGHPAVASAMLDGAVRGWGTLPQSRKSRLIDIIGAQATEPAAAAAMMPNLIRFDRVEYSGPGRAWDLFAGVMPIALEALPAGAEFTEARLFNVVMESRSKIAPKNLVRICDSWLHWLEKVTGEGLVPDDFTLGFADLLLDATRGKPEMREGRLARALALPGSTAPYAIIGDIVDHWHVLTDAERNLVVNMLGAARPDAIWLKASVLTSPDVPKDLEQLLLPIGPALDGPALVLVTGLADDLLAACVQAFTGQPPRLWNRAHRGSEVWQPVVDLIVRQPRHPLFGIAWEAISGGGEGDLVRQIILDCGRSDAELFLDLLLRHKLSHVGDFMPKAWAAVLDQAPDRETRTEWLCRALIYSTAILDDLTDLDLWLLNKDDQRIALHFLEPDIESVMAVKEISDWHELHSGMNRLLEQFKKEPPRLHGTYGQIQRIVRQEIGDDHPLHEALEALRLRSLKLAEALKTHLLGESKPAEPEGWIAP
;
A
#
# COMPACT_ATOMS: atom_id res chain seq x y z
N MET A 1 -13.77 40.55 14.23
CA MET A 1 -14.30 39.28 13.68
C MET A 1 -14.35 38.16 14.72
N HIS A 2 -13.48 38.16 15.74
CA HIS A 2 -13.46 37.18 16.84
C HIS A 2 -14.68 37.19 17.79
N ASP A 3 -15.41 38.31 17.96
CA ASP A 3 -16.52 38.37 18.92
C ASP A 3 -17.88 37.88 18.41
N ARG A 4 -18.00 37.48 17.13
CA ARG A 4 -19.28 37.06 16.53
C ARG A 4 -19.52 35.54 16.49
N LEU A 5 -18.70 34.73 17.17
CA LEU A 5 -18.70 33.26 17.06
C LEU A 5 -19.04 32.53 18.38
N ARG A 6 -19.96 33.05 19.18
CA ARG A 6 -20.43 32.41 20.44
C ARG A 6 -21.69 31.54 20.23
N GLY A 7 -21.59 30.49 19.42
CA GLY A 7 -22.66 29.49 19.28
C GLY A 7 -22.08 28.08 19.13
N TRP A 8 -22.47 27.16 20.01
CA TRP A 8 -21.89 25.80 20.10
C TRP A 8 -22.04 24.96 18.83
N GLN A 9 -23.06 25.22 17.99
CA GLN A 9 -23.28 24.53 16.70
C GLN A 9 -22.42 25.04 15.53
N ARG A 10 -21.59 26.09 15.70
CA ARG A 10 -20.76 26.66 14.62
C ARG A 10 -19.25 26.55 14.84
N ARG A 11 -18.81 25.94 15.94
CA ARG A 11 -17.37 25.77 16.23
C ARG A 11 -16.71 24.75 15.28
N ASP A 12 -17.43 23.73 14.85
CA ASP A 12 -16.91 22.69 13.94
C ASP A 12 -16.93 23.14 12.46
N ALA A 13 -17.78 24.12 12.12
CA ALA A 13 -17.94 24.61 10.75
C ALA A 13 -16.70 25.33 10.18
N ILE A 14 -15.84 25.91 11.03
CA ILE A 14 -14.63 26.62 10.59
C ILE A 14 -13.50 25.63 10.26
N PRO A 15 -13.17 24.65 11.13
CA PRO A 15 -12.31 23.52 10.76
C PRO A 15 -12.74 22.82 9.46
N ASP A 16 -14.04 22.51 9.31
CA ASP A 16 -14.59 21.92 8.07
C ASP A 16 -14.36 22.79 6.81
N LEU A 17 -14.47 24.12 6.95
CA LEU A 17 -14.21 25.05 5.86
C LEU A 17 -12.73 25.08 5.51
N ALA A 18 -11.85 25.05 6.52
CA ALA A 18 -10.41 25.01 6.32
C ALA A 18 -9.98 23.69 5.64
N GLU A 19 -10.51 22.54 6.05
CA GLU A 19 -10.24 21.26 5.39
C GLU A 19 -10.70 21.26 3.92
N ARG A 20 -11.90 21.78 3.64
CA ARG A 20 -12.35 21.96 2.25
C ARG A 20 -11.44 22.91 1.46
N GLY A 21 -10.91 23.94 2.11
CA GLY A 21 -9.94 24.86 1.52
C GLY A 21 -8.63 24.19 1.10
N LEU A 22 -8.23 23.08 1.73
CA LEU A 22 -7.08 22.26 1.29
C LEU A 22 -7.30 21.62 -0.08
N LYS A 23 -8.56 21.49 -0.53
CA LYS A 23 -8.92 21.01 -1.88
C LYS A 23 -8.96 22.14 -2.92
N SER A 24 -8.69 23.39 -2.53
CA SER A 24 -8.65 24.53 -3.45
C SER A 24 -7.66 24.29 -4.59
N TYR A 25 -7.91 24.84 -5.78
CA TYR A 25 -6.94 24.82 -6.87
C TYR A 25 -5.86 25.91 -6.71
N PHE A 26 -6.04 26.83 -5.77
CA PHE A 26 -5.06 27.86 -5.42
C PHE A 26 -4.15 27.38 -4.28
N PRO A 27 -2.83 27.22 -4.50
CA PRO A 27 -1.89 26.88 -3.45
C PRO A 27 -1.92 27.82 -2.24
N ALA A 28 -2.02 29.13 -2.47
CA ALA A 28 -2.06 30.11 -1.39
C ALA A 28 -3.27 29.90 -0.44
N THR A 29 -4.42 29.51 -0.98
CA THR A 29 -5.58 29.14 -0.16
C THR A 29 -5.31 27.89 0.66
N ARG A 30 -4.66 26.87 0.07
CA ARG A 30 -4.28 25.65 0.80
C ARG A 30 -3.34 25.98 1.96
N ASP A 31 -2.30 26.77 1.71
CA ASP A 31 -1.31 27.17 2.73
C ASP A 31 -1.98 27.93 3.89
N LEU A 32 -2.90 28.86 3.60
CA LEU A 32 -3.63 29.60 4.63
C LEU A 32 -4.56 28.71 5.46
N CYS A 33 -5.32 27.83 4.80
CA CYS A 33 -6.20 26.87 5.47
C CYS A 33 -5.40 25.88 6.31
N TYR A 34 -4.27 25.40 5.79
CA TYR A 34 -3.35 24.53 6.50
C TYR A 34 -2.76 25.20 7.73
N ALA A 35 -2.23 26.43 7.59
CA ALA A 35 -1.68 27.19 8.71
C ALA A 35 -2.72 27.43 9.82
N PHE A 36 -3.98 27.67 9.44
CA PHE A 36 -5.08 27.76 10.39
C PHE A 36 -5.29 26.43 11.13
N LEU A 37 -5.42 25.32 10.40
CA LEU A 37 -5.64 23.99 10.99
C LEU A 37 -4.50 23.59 11.92
N LEU A 38 -3.25 23.80 11.51
CA LEU A 38 -2.07 23.46 12.30
C LEU A 38 -2.00 24.30 13.60
N ARG A 39 -2.29 25.60 13.51
CA ARG A 39 -2.30 26.50 14.68
C ARG A 39 -3.29 26.07 15.76
N HIS A 40 -4.39 25.44 15.36
CA HIS A 40 -5.46 25.02 16.25
C HIS A 40 -5.47 23.50 16.51
N LEU A 41 -4.51 22.73 15.97
CA LEU A 41 -4.53 21.27 15.96
C LEU A 41 -4.85 20.65 17.33
N SER A 42 -4.17 21.09 18.40
CA SER A 42 -4.37 20.57 19.76
C SER A 42 -5.75 20.90 20.36
N GLU A 43 -6.43 21.90 19.82
CA GLU A 43 -7.77 22.35 20.24
C GLU A 43 -8.88 21.71 19.40
N LEU A 44 -8.55 21.06 18.28
CA LEU A 44 -9.51 20.41 17.39
C LEU A 44 -9.98 19.06 17.96
N PRO A 45 -11.20 18.59 17.60
CA PRO A 45 -11.63 17.23 17.87
C PRO A 45 -10.64 16.19 17.34
N ARG A 46 -10.54 15.02 17.99
CA ARG A 46 -9.62 13.94 17.58
C ARG A 46 -9.80 13.52 16.12
N GLU A 47 -11.04 13.51 15.63
CA GLU A 47 -11.36 13.21 14.22
C GLU A 47 -10.62 14.14 13.24
N PHE A 48 -10.60 15.45 13.51
CA PHE A 48 -9.80 16.38 12.70
C PHE A 48 -8.30 16.16 12.87
N GLN A 49 -7.84 15.88 14.10
CA GLN A 49 -6.42 15.62 14.33
C GLN A 49 -5.93 14.40 13.54
N SER A 50 -6.77 13.37 13.38
CA SER A 50 -6.45 12.20 12.55
C SER A 50 -6.31 12.51 11.06
N HIS A 51 -6.84 13.64 10.56
CA HIS A 51 -6.69 14.06 9.17
C HIS A 51 -5.40 14.84 8.88
N LEU A 52 -4.55 15.11 9.89
CA LEU A 52 -3.27 15.79 9.70
C LEU A 52 -2.41 15.21 8.54
N PRO A 53 -2.30 13.87 8.37
CA PRO A 53 -1.58 13.28 7.25
C PRO A 53 -2.14 13.71 5.88
N ASP A 54 -3.47 13.69 5.72
CA ASP A 54 -4.14 14.16 4.50
C ASP A 54 -3.87 15.63 4.23
N TRP A 55 -3.86 16.44 5.29
CA TRP A 55 -3.58 17.87 5.16
C TRP A 55 -2.16 18.11 4.66
N VAL A 56 -1.19 17.37 5.19
CA VAL A 56 0.21 17.42 4.73
C VAL A 56 0.32 17.00 3.26
N ILE A 57 -0.38 15.95 2.84
CA ILE A 57 -0.42 15.53 1.43
C ILE A 57 -0.99 16.64 0.55
N ALA A 58 -2.06 17.31 0.98
CA ALA A 58 -2.73 18.36 0.21
C ALA A 58 -1.86 19.60 -0.06
N ILE A 59 -0.95 19.95 0.85
CA ILE A 59 -0.01 21.08 0.70
C ILE A 59 1.34 20.66 0.11
N ARG A 60 1.62 19.36 0.01
CA ARG A 60 2.90 18.85 -0.49
C ARG A 60 2.97 18.94 -2.01
N MET A 61 3.44 20.06 -2.53
CA MET A 61 3.81 20.19 -3.95
C MET A 61 5.22 19.67 -4.22
N ARG A 62 5.40 18.96 -5.34
CA ARG A 62 6.69 18.37 -5.73
C ARG A 62 7.53 19.27 -6.64
N ASP A 63 6.92 20.09 -7.49
CA ASP A 63 7.67 21.00 -8.38
C ASP A 63 6.91 22.29 -8.70
N VAL A 64 7.60 23.41 -8.62
CA VAL A 64 7.04 24.74 -8.95
C VAL A 64 6.77 24.89 -10.46
N SER A 65 7.43 24.08 -11.29
CA SER A 65 7.22 24.07 -12.74
C SER A 65 5.88 23.47 -13.18
N GLU A 66 5.15 22.84 -12.25
CA GLU A 66 3.82 22.24 -12.52
C GLU A 66 2.67 23.25 -12.35
N LEU A 67 2.98 24.50 -11.95
CA LEU A 67 1.99 25.55 -11.70
C LEU A 67 1.57 26.29 -12.98
N MET A 68 0.28 26.57 -13.08
CA MET A 68 -0.27 27.53 -14.04
C MET A 68 -0.39 28.90 -13.37
N TRP A 69 -0.14 29.96 -14.12
CA TRP A 69 -0.17 31.33 -13.61
C TRP A 69 -1.25 32.14 -14.31
N GLN A 70 -2.02 32.88 -13.53
CA GLN A 70 -2.93 33.90 -14.03
C GLN A 70 -2.87 35.10 -13.09
N ASP A 71 -2.58 36.30 -13.62
CA ASP A 71 -2.54 37.55 -12.85
C ASP A 71 -1.65 37.47 -11.59
N ASP A 72 -0.43 36.92 -11.73
CA ASP A 72 0.53 36.66 -10.63
C ASP A 72 0.07 35.65 -9.56
N GLU A 73 -1.06 34.98 -9.77
CA GLU A 73 -1.61 33.96 -8.86
C GLU A 73 -1.37 32.55 -9.39
N ALA A 74 -0.80 31.69 -8.53
CA ALA A 74 -0.54 30.29 -8.85
C ALA A 74 -1.82 29.43 -8.81
N ARG A 75 -1.95 28.49 -9.75
CA ARG A 75 -3.06 27.55 -9.86
C ARG A 75 -2.58 26.15 -10.22
N LEU A 76 -3.22 25.14 -9.64
CA LEU A 76 -3.03 23.74 -10.02
C LEU A 76 -3.83 23.43 -11.29
N PRO A 77 -3.30 22.62 -12.21
CA PRO A 77 -3.99 22.24 -13.44
C PRO A 77 -5.20 21.33 -13.13
N ILE A 78 -6.42 21.85 -13.34
CA ILE A 78 -7.67 21.08 -13.13
C ILE A 78 -7.93 20.21 -14.36
N GLY A 79 -8.19 18.91 -14.16
CA GLY A 79 -8.63 18.00 -15.22
C GLY A 79 -7.59 17.66 -16.29
N ARG A 80 -6.34 18.10 -16.13
CA ARG A 80 -5.24 17.83 -17.06
C ARG A 80 -4.16 17.03 -16.34
N THR A 81 -3.97 15.78 -16.73
CA THR A 81 -2.79 15.01 -16.32
C THR A 81 -1.61 15.54 -17.13
N ILE A 82 -0.63 16.18 -16.46
CA ILE A 82 0.62 16.55 -17.14
C ILE A 82 1.32 15.25 -17.55
N SER A 83 1.46 15.07 -18.86
CA SER A 83 2.13 13.90 -19.42
C SER A 83 3.59 13.82 -18.94
N GLY A 84 4.17 12.63 -18.90
CA GLY A 84 5.60 12.46 -18.57
C GLY A 84 6.50 13.28 -19.51
N LEU A 85 6.11 13.42 -20.78
CA LEU A 85 6.80 14.22 -21.78
C LEU A 85 6.75 15.72 -21.48
N GLU A 86 5.61 16.25 -21.04
CA GLU A 86 5.48 17.67 -20.65
C GLU A 86 6.29 17.99 -19.40
N ARG A 87 6.30 17.11 -18.39
CA ARG A 87 7.19 17.25 -17.22
C ARG A 87 8.66 17.24 -17.61
N MET A 88 9.05 16.35 -18.51
CA MET A 88 10.41 16.29 -19.04
C MET A 88 10.77 17.56 -19.83
N LYS A 89 9.85 18.07 -20.66
CA LYS A 89 10.05 19.35 -21.36
C LYS A 89 10.21 20.50 -20.39
N ALA A 90 9.34 20.64 -19.38
CA ALA A 90 9.44 21.69 -18.37
C ALA A 90 10.77 21.62 -17.59
N PHE A 91 11.24 20.42 -17.27
CA PHE A 91 12.54 20.19 -16.63
C PHE A 91 13.72 20.56 -17.54
N LEU A 92 13.65 20.25 -18.84
CA LEU A 92 14.67 20.60 -19.84
C LEU A 92 14.61 22.07 -20.28
N SER A 93 13.52 22.79 -19.97
CA SER A 93 13.30 24.18 -20.36
C SER A 93 13.50 25.14 -19.19
N ALA A 94 14.54 24.91 -18.37
CA ALA A 94 14.93 25.90 -17.38
C ALA A 94 15.22 27.23 -18.10
N PRO A 95 14.64 28.36 -17.66
CA PRO A 95 14.82 29.63 -18.35
C PRO A 95 16.30 29.99 -18.39
N GLU A 96 16.77 30.48 -19.53
CA GLU A 96 18.16 30.93 -19.63
C GLU A 96 18.35 32.20 -18.78
N ARG A 97 19.58 32.48 -18.37
CA ARG A 97 19.88 33.68 -17.56
C ARG A 97 19.35 34.97 -18.19
N GLY A 98 19.36 35.06 -19.52
CA GLY A 98 18.82 36.20 -20.26
C GLY A 98 17.32 36.41 -20.04
N ASP A 99 16.56 35.33 -19.93
CA ASP A 99 15.09 35.36 -19.82
C ASP A 99 14.62 35.88 -18.46
N VAL A 100 15.44 35.71 -17.41
CA VAL A 100 15.11 36.05 -16.02
C VAL A 100 16.03 37.15 -15.44
N LEU A 101 16.81 37.82 -16.29
CA LEU A 101 17.85 38.76 -15.83
C LEU A 101 17.29 39.89 -14.96
N THR A 102 16.08 40.36 -15.28
CA THR A 102 15.39 41.40 -14.53
C THR A 102 15.04 40.91 -13.13
N GLU A 103 14.43 39.72 -13.01
CA GLU A 103 14.08 39.09 -11.75
C GLU A 103 15.31 38.83 -10.88
N LEU A 104 16.38 38.29 -11.47
CA LEU A 104 17.65 38.05 -10.76
C LEU A 104 18.24 39.36 -10.21
N ARG A 105 18.23 40.44 -10.99
CA ARG A 105 18.72 41.77 -10.54
C ARG A 105 17.87 42.34 -9.43
N LEU A 106 16.54 42.20 -9.50
CA LEU A 106 15.64 42.66 -8.44
C LEU A 106 15.90 41.90 -7.14
N LEU A 107 16.07 40.58 -7.22
CA LEU A 107 16.34 39.74 -6.04
C LEU A 107 17.69 40.02 -5.37
N GLU A 108 18.72 40.36 -6.15
CA GLU A 108 20.06 40.68 -5.63
C GLU A 108 20.27 42.19 -5.37
N SER A 109 19.27 43.04 -5.58
CA SER A 109 19.36 44.47 -5.30
C SER A 109 19.43 44.74 -3.80
N SER A 110 20.15 45.78 -3.36
CA SER A 110 20.08 46.29 -1.98
C SER A 110 18.81 47.06 -1.66
N GLU A 111 18.06 47.48 -2.69
CA GLU A 111 16.84 48.27 -2.54
C GLU A 111 15.61 47.38 -2.32
N GLU A 112 14.72 47.77 -1.41
CA GLU A 112 13.42 47.10 -1.21
C GLU A 112 12.58 47.20 -2.48
N THR A 113 12.58 46.12 -3.27
CA THR A 113 11.89 46.00 -4.54
C THR A 113 10.98 44.79 -4.49
N PHE A 114 9.73 44.98 -4.88
CA PHE A 114 8.74 43.90 -4.89
C PHE A 114 8.83 43.12 -6.21
N LEU A 115 9.04 41.80 -6.10
CA LEU A 115 8.93 40.87 -7.20
C LEU A 115 7.71 39.98 -6.96
N GLY A 116 6.77 39.93 -7.89
CA GLY A 116 5.58 39.08 -7.77
C GLY A 116 5.92 37.58 -7.67
N PRO A 117 5.03 36.74 -7.10
CA PRO A 117 5.26 35.31 -6.94
C PRO A 117 5.59 34.58 -8.25
N GLN A 118 5.02 34.99 -9.39
CA GLN A 118 5.33 34.40 -10.69
C GLN A 118 6.79 34.64 -11.08
N GLY A 119 7.25 35.90 -10.94
CA GLY A 119 8.65 36.26 -11.20
C GLY A 119 9.61 35.55 -10.26
N ALA A 120 9.25 35.43 -8.97
CA ALA A 120 10.01 34.66 -7.99
C ALA A 120 10.14 33.19 -8.39
N CYS A 121 9.06 32.56 -8.88
CA CYS A 121 9.10 31.18 -9.34
C CYS A 121 9.99 31.00 -10.56
N ARG A 122 9.94 31.92 -11.54
CA ARG A 122 10.86 31.90 -12.69
C ARG A 122 12.32 31.95 -12.23
N ALA A 123 12.64 32.83 -11.29
CA ALA A 123 13.98 32.95 -10.72
C ALA A 123 14.41 31.68 -9.95
N VAL A 124 13.54 31.10 -9.12
CA VAL A 124 13.82 29.83 -8.42
C VAL A 124 14.03 28.68 -9.42
N THR A 125 13.26 28.61 -10.51
CA THR A 125 13.45 27.60 -11.56
C THR A 125 14.81 27.78 -12.24
N PHE A 126 15.25 29.01 -12.51
CA PHE A 126 16.63 29.28 -12.97
C PHE A 126 17.67 28.77 -11.96
N TYR A 127 17.55 29.15 -10.68
CA TYR A 127 18.49 28.73 -9.64
C TYR A 127 18.50 27.21 -9.39
N LYS A 128 17.44 26.48 -9.75
CA LYS A 128 17.44 25.01 -9.72
C LYS A 128 18.44 24.42 -10.73
N GLY A 129 18.63 25.09 -11.87
CA GLY A 129 19.63 24.76 -12.88
C GLY A 129 21.04 25.28 -12.54
N GLU A 130 21.13 26.41 -11.84
CA GLU A 130 22.39 27.00 -11.35
C GLU A 130 22.40 27.21 -9.81
N PRO A 131 22.45 26.15 -8.97
CA PRO A 131 22.31 26.28 -7.52
C PRO A 131 23.34 27.17 -6.83
N ALA A 132 24.56 27.24 -7.37
CA ALA A 132 25.65 28.07 -6.85
C ALA A 132 25.44 29.56 -7.14
N ALA A 133 24.57 29.93 -8.10
CA ALA A 133 24.30 31.33 -8.45
C ALA A 133 23.33 32.00 -7.47
N LEU A 134 22.60 31.22 -6.65
CA LEU A 134 21.70 31.78 -5.64
C LEU A 134 22.50 32.47 -4.54
N GLY A 135 22.47 33.81 -4.54
CA GLY A 135 23.13 34.67 -3.58
C GLY A 135 22.37 34.82 -2.26
N HIS A 136 23.07 35.33 -1.26
CA HIS A 136 22.55 35.53 0.09
C HIS A 136 21.32 36.44 0.12
N GLN A 137 21.34 37.50 -0.67
CA GLN A 137 20.26 38.48 -0.70
C GLN A 137 19.01 37.94 -1.37
N ALA A 138 19.15 37.27 -2.52
CA ALA A 138 18.04 36.57 -3.16
C ALA A 138 17.42 35.52 -2.24
N MET A 139 18.24 34.72 -1.55
CA MET A 139 17.74 33.74 -0.58
C MET A 139 16.97 34.39 0.58
N ALA A 140 17.52 35.47 1.17
CA ALA A 140 16.86 36.21 2.24
C ALA A 140 15.49 36.75 1.82
N ARG A 141 15.34 37.16 0.56
CA ARG A 141 14.06 37.60 -0.01
C ARG A 141 13.11 36.45 -0.26
N PHE A 142 13.59 35.32 -0.82
CA PHE A 142 12.74 34.15 -1.03
C PHE A 142 12.08 33.67 0.26
N LEU A 143 12.80 33.71 1.39
CA LEU A 143 12.25 33.34 2.69
C LEU A 143 11.16 34.28 3.23
N ASN A 144 10.93 35.45 2.62
CA ASN A 144 9.88 36.38 3.03
C ASN A 144 8.58 36.23 2.21
N TYR A 145 8.55 35.36 1.19
CA TYR A 145 7.32 35.11 0.41
C TYR A 145 6.27 34.41 1.27
N GLY A 146 4.98 34.66 1.02
CA GLY A 146 3.88 34.00 1.71
C GLY A 146 3.71 32.54 1.30
N GLU A 147 4.07 32.23 0.05
CA GLU A 147 3.95 30.93 -0.59
C GLU A 147 4.97 29.93 -0.06
N GLY A 148 4.49 28.89 0.65
CA GLY A 148 5.36 27.87 1.25
C GLY A 148 6.20 27.11 0.21
N PHE A 149 5.66 26.93 -1.00
CA PHE A 149 6.36 26.24 -2.08
C PHE A 149 7.55 27.02 -2.66
N ILE A 150 7.50 28.36 -2.68
CA ILE A 150 8.64 29.20 -3.11
C ILE A 150 9.76 29.07 -2.08
N ARG A 151 9.42 29.24 -0.80
CA ARG A 151 10.38 29.09 0.31
C ARG A 151 11.00 27.69 0.33
N ALA A 152 10.19 26.64 0.13
CA ALA A 152 10.66 25.27 0.09
C ALA A 152 11.64 25.03 -1.08
N ALA A 153 11.31 25.49 -2.28
CA ALA A 153 12.18 25.35 -3.43
C ALA A 153 13.52 26.10 -3.24
N ALA A 154 13.48 27.32 -2.68
CA ALA A 154 14.68 28.07 -2.32
C ALA A 154 15.52 27.36 -1.24
N ALA A 155 14.91 26.83 -0.18
CA ALA A 155 15.58 26.07 0.86
C ALA A 155 16.32 24.84 0.31
N LYS A 156 15.68 24.09 -0.59
CA LYS A 156 16.28 22.93 -1.26
C LYS A 156 17.52 23.30 -2.07
N ILE A 157 17.46 24.40 -2.81
CA ILE A 157 18.59 24.90 -3.60
C ILE A 157 19.70 25.37 -2.65
N TRP A 158 19.33 26.12 -1.61
CA TRP A 158 20.28 26.67 -0.64
C TRP A 158 21.07 25.60 0.11
N LEU A 159 20.42 24.51 0.51
CA LEU A 159 21.09 23.43 1.26
C LEU A 159 21.80 22.40 0.37
N SER A 160 21.64 22.48 -0.95
CA SER A 160 22.30 21.55 -1.89
C SER A 160 23.72 21.95 -2.30
N VAL A 161 24.22 23.10 -1.83
CA VAL A 161 25.57 23.60 -2.10
C VAL A 161 26.26 23.99 -0.80
N ASP A 162 27.57 23.80 -0.73
CA ASP A 162 28.37 24.26 0.41
C ASP A 162 28.41 25.79 0.47
N ARG A 163 28.08 26.35 1.64
CA ARG A 163 27.97 27.78 1.89
C ARG A 163 28.50 28.10 3.28
N SER A 164 29.11 29.27 3.41
CA SER A 164 29.68 29.78 4.66
C SER A 164 29.14 31.17 4.99
N GLY A 165 29.02 31.49 6.28
CA GLY A 165 28.60 32.82 6.74
C GLY A 165 27.09 33.07 6.64
N ASP A 166 26.27 32.03 6.52
CA ASP A 166 24.82 32.09 6.30
C ASP A 166 23.99 31.66 7.52
N GLU A 167 24.52 31.81 8.73
CA GLU A 167 23.80 31.43 9.95
C GLU A 167 22.49 32.19 10.17
N ASP A 168 22.36 33.40 9.63
CA ASP A 168 21.09 34.14 9.61
C ASP A 168 20.04 33.46 8.71
N ILE A 169 20.43 32.96 7.54
CA ILE A 169 19.57 32.18 6.64
C ILE A 169 19.16 30.87 7.30
N LEU A 170 20.13 30.16 7.88
CA LEU A 170 19.87 28.92 8.62
C LEU A 170 18.91 29.13 9.79
N ARG A 171 19.04 30.26 10.52
CA ARG A 171 18.13 30.61 11.61
C ARG A 171 16.71 30.88 11.09
N LYS A 172 16.57 31.57 9.96
CA LYS A 172 15.25 31.80 9.33
C LYS A 172 14.61 30.48 8.86
N LEU A 173 15.37 29.62 8.19
CA LEU A 173 14.91 28.29 7.79
C LEU A 173 14.48 27.45 8.99
N SER A 174 15.27 27.46 10.06
CA SER A 174 14.94 26.76 11.31
C SER A 174 13.67 27.27 11.98
N ALA A 175 13.26 28.51 11.74
CA ALA A 175 12.06 29.12 12.29
C ALA A 175 10.84 29.02 11.34
N ASP A 176 11.02 28.50 10.12
CA ASP A 176 9.92 28.29 9.18
C ASP A 176 9.11 27.06 9.63
N GLY A 177 7.82 27.27 9.93
CA GLY A 177 6.94 26.19 10.38
C GLY A 177 6.26 25.42 9.24
N HIS A 178 6.58 25.71 7.98
CA HIS A 178 5.89 25.10 6.84
C HIS A 178 6.46 23.70 6.52
N PRO A 179 5.64 22.62 6.52
CA PRO A 179 6.16 21.26 6.35
C PRO A 179 6.85 21.00 5.01
N ALA A 180 6.41 21.68 3.94
CA ALA A 180 7.09 21.61 2.65
C ALA A 180 8.53 22.16 2.72
N VAL A 181 8.79 23.18 3.54
CA VAL A 181 10.13 23.74 3.74
C VAL A 181 10.99 22.73 4.50
N ALA A 182 10.47 22.13 5.56
CA ALA A 182 11.15 21.10 6.33
C ALA A 182 11.55 19.88 5.45
N SER A 183 10.60 19.38 4.64
CA SER A 183 10.85 18.30 3.67
C SER A 183 11.89 18.68 2.61
N ALA A 184 11.83 19.92 2.11
CA ALA A 184 12.77 20.44 1.14
C ALA A 184 14.18 20.66 1.71
N MET A 185 14.29 20.99 3.00
CA MET A 185 15.57 21.11 3.68
C MET A 185 16.29 19.76 3.77
N LEU A 186 15.56 18.69 4.13
CA LEU A 186 16.08 17.32 4.09
C LEU A 186 16.57 16.96 2.67
N ASP A 187 15.74 17.18 1.65
CA ASP A 187 16.10 16.91 0.25
C ASP A 187 17.34 17.68 -0.22
N GLY A 188 17.42 18.97 0.13
CA GLY A 188 18.55 19.83 -0.22
C GLY A 188 19.84 19.34 0.42
N ALA A 189 19.80 19.06 1.73
CA ALA A 189 20.95 18.55 2.47
C ALA A 189 21.44 17.20 1.91
N VAL A 190 20.53 16.29 1.56
CA VAL A 190 20.88 15.01 0.93
C VAL A 190 21.62 15.21 -0.40
N ARG A 191 21.16 16.14 -1.25
CA ARG A 191 21.79 16.42 -2.56
C ARG A 191 23.21 16.97 -2.44
N GLY A 192 23.43 17.87 -1.49
CA GLY A 192 24.75 18.48 -1.25
C GLY A 192 25.68 17.63 -0.39
N TRP A 193 25.18 16.58 0.28
CA TRP A 193 25.85 15.95 1.41
C TRP A 193 27.30 15.54 1.15
N GLY A 194 27.58 15.01 -0.04
CA GLY A 194 28.92 14.55 -0.41
C GLY A 194 29.99 15.65 -0.40
N THR A 195 29.60 16.91 -0.62
CA THR A 195 30.53 18.05 -0.71
C THR A 195 30.60 18.89 0.56
N LEU A 196 29.71 18.67 1.53
CA LEU A 196 29.64 19.49 2.74
C LEU A 196 30.74 19.13 3.76
N PRO A 197 31.34 20.14 4.43
CA PRO A 197 32.27 19.90 5.53
C PRO A 197 31.55 19.34 6.76
N GLN A 198 32.29 18.62 7.62
CA GLN A 198 31.69 17.91 8.76
C GLN A 198 30.95 18.82 9.75
N SER A 199 31.48 20.03 10.00
CA SER A 199 30.80 21.03 10.84
C SER A 199 29.44 21.44 10.28
N ARG A 200 29.35 21.61 8.96
CA ARG A 200 28.10 21.91 8.27
C ARG A 200 27.12 20.74 8.32
N LYS A 201 27.61 19.51 8.11
CA LYS A 201 26.80 18.28 8.24
C LYS A 201 26.14 18.17 9.61
N SER A 202 26.92 18.33 10.68
CA SER A 202 26.39 18.33 12.05
C SER A 202 25.33 19.42 12.24
N ARG A 203 25.61 20.64 11.77
CA ARG A 203 24.68 21.76 11.88
C ARG A 203 23.34 21.51 11.15
N LEU A 204 23.38 20.89 9.97
CA LEU A 204 22.17 20.54 9.23
C LEU A 204 21.38 19.41 9.89
N ILE A 205 22.05 18.42 10.49
CA ILE A 205 21.37 17.39 11.30
C ILE A 205 20.61 18.05 12.46
N ASP A 206 21.23 18.99 13.16
CA ASP A 206 20.59 19.68 14.28
C ASP A 206 19.35 20.48 13.83
N ILE A 207 19.47 21.25 12.75
CA ILE A 207 18.38 22.10 12.24
C ILE A 207 17.23 21.24 11.68
N ILE A 208 17.54 20.24 10.87
CA ILE A 208 16.52 19.36 10.27
C ILE A 208 15.90 18.48 11.36
N GLY A 209 16.70 18.01 12.31
CA GLY A 209 16.22 17.28 13.48
C GLY A 209 15.26 18.12 14.33
N ALA A 210 15.59 19.38 14.61
CA ALA A 210 14.71 20.30 15.33
C ALA A 210 13.39 20.56 14.58
N GLN A 211 13.41 20.60 13.25
CA GLN A 211 12.20 20.68 12.45
C GLN A 211 11.37 19.39 12.52
N ALA A 212 12.03 18.23 12.51
CA ALA A 212 11.39 16.93 12.57
C ALA A 212 10.67 16.64 13.91
N THR A 213 10.84 17.46 14.95
CA THR A 213 10.06 17.32 16.20
C THR A 213 8.60 17.75 16.04
N GLU A 214 8.28 18.54 15.01
CA GLU A 214 6.92 18.96 14.71
C GLU A 214 6.18 17.86 13.93
N PRO A 215 5.01 17.36 14.38
CA PRO A 215 4.31 16.23 13.76
C PRO A 215 4.04 16.41 12.26
N ALA A 216 3.67 17.62 11.87
CA ALA A 216 3.44 17.99 10.48
C ALA A 216 4.70 17.90 9.61
N ALA A 217 5.84 18.38 10.13
CA ALA A 217 7.12 18.31 9.44
C ALA A 217 7.63 16.87 9.36
N ALA A 218 7.50 16.09 10.45
CA ALA A 218 7.80 14.67 10.46
C ALA A 218 7.04 13.91 9.37
N ALA A 219 5.71 14.10 9.28
CA ALA A 219 4.88 13.52 8.24
C ALA A 219 5.31 13.95 6.83
N ALA A 220 5.72 15.21 6.63
CA ALA A 220 6.19 15.70 5.34
C ALA A 220 7.59 15.16 4.95
N MET A 221 8.45 14.86 5.92
CA MET A 221 9.77 14.27 5.71
C MET A 221 9.70 12.76 5.47
N MET A 222 8.74 12.05 6.09
CA MET A 222 8.68 10.59 6.12
C MET A 222 8.75 9.93 4.73
N PRO A 223 8.04 10.42 3.69
CA PRO A 223 8.13 9.80 2.37
C PRO A 223 9.51 9.92 1.70
N ASN A 224 10.38 10.83 2.17
CA ASN A 224 11.75 10.92 1.71
C ASN A 224 12.67 10.04 2.56
N LEU A 225 12.43 9.96 3.88
CA LEU A 225 13.15 9.07 4.80
C LEU A 225 12.94 7.59 4.48
N ILE A 226 11.73 7.15 4.14
CA ILE A 226 11.46 5.74 3.80
C ILE A 226 11.99 5.32 2.43
N ARG A 227 12.46 6.26 1.59
CA ARG A 227 13.07 5.98 0.28
C ARG A 227 14.57 6.30 0.27
N PHE A 228 15.17 6.45 1.45
CA PHE A 228 16.55 6.91 1.59
C PHE A 228 17.58 5.88 1.06
N ASP A 229 17.21 4.61 0.98
CA ASP A 229 17.96 3.51 0.39
C ASP A 229 18.07 3.61 -1.14
N ARG A 230 17.21 4.39 -1.80
CA ARG A 230 17.12 4.47 -3.27
C ARG A 230 18.00 5.57 -3.85
N VAL A 231 18.92 5.16 -4.72
CA VAL A 231 19.91 6.06 -5.36
C VAL A 231 19.24 7.18 -6.14
N GLU A 232 18.06 6.93 -6.72
CA GLU A 232 17.29 7.91 -7.49
C GLU A 232 16.81 9.09 -6.62
N TYR A 233 16.70 8.88 -5.30
CA TYR A 233 16.23 9.89 -4.36
C TYR A 233 17.36 10.47 -3.50
N SER A 234 18.29 9.62 -3.04
CA SER A 234 19.34 10.00 -2.09
C SER A 234 20.75 10.09 -2.68
N GLY A 235 20.90 9.78 -3.96
CA GLY A 235 22.19 9.77 -4.67
C GLY A 235 23.08 8.57 -4.30
N PRO A 236 24.20 8.36 -5.01
CA PRO A 236 25.05 7.18 -4.84
C PRO A 236 25.78 7.14 -3.49
N GLY A 237 26.10 8.30 -2.92
CA GLY A 237 26.84 8.42 -1.66
C GLY A 237 25.98 8.26 -0.39
N ARG A 238 24.63 8.40 -0.51
CA ARG A 238 23.59 8.31 0.52
C ARG A 238 23.99 8.84 1.91
N ALA A 239 23.37 9.93 2.33
CA ALA A 239 23.70 10.61 3.59
C ALA A 239 23.24 9.86 4.87
N TRP A 240 23.76 8.65 5.12
CA TRP A 240 23.30 7.76 6.20
C TRP A 240 23.43 8.36 7.60
N ASP A 241 24.39 9.25 7.85
CA ASP A 241 24.49 10.00 9.10
C ASP A 241 23.31 10.97 9.28
N LEU A 242 22.86 11.62 8.20
CA LEU A 242 21.68 12.47 8.20
C LEU A 242 20.42 11.64 8.47
N PHE A 243 20.28 10.50 7.79
CA PHE A 243 19.20 9.55 8.05
C PHE A 243 19.18 9.10 9.51
N ALA A 244 20.32 8.65 10.04
CA ALA A 244 20.45 8.21 11.43
C ALA A 244 20.15 9.31 12.46
N GLY A 245 20.45 10.57 12.11
CA GLY A 245 20.17 11.73 12.96
C GLY A 245 18.71 12.15 12.96
N VAL A 246 18.03 12.07 11.82
CA VAL A 246 16.67 12.63 11.61
C VAL A 246 15.57 11.58 11.75
N MET A 247 15.76 10.37 11.23
CA MET A 247 14.75 9.29 11.24
C MET A 247 14.15 9.01 12.62
N PRO A 248 14.93 8.80 13.70
CA PRO A 248 14.34 8.53 15.01
C PRO A 248 13.51 9.72 15.51
N ILE A 249 13.94 10.95 15.26
CA ILE A 249 13.21 12.16 15.68
C ILE A 249 11.87 12.25 14.93
N ALA A 250 11.88 12.00 13.62
CA ALA A 250 10.68 12.02 12.81
C ALA A 250 9.68 10.92 13.24
N LEU A 251 10.12 9.70 13.51
CA LEU A 251 9.25 8.62 14.03
C LEU A 251 8.63 8.98 15.40
N GLU A 252 9.44 9.58 16.29
CA GLU A 252 9.00 10.03 17.61
C GLU A 252 7.85 11.05 17.51
N ALA A 253 7.94 11.99 16.58
CA ALA A 253 6.94 13.03 16.36
C ALA A 253 5.77 12.59 15.46
N LEU A 254 5.88 11.44 14.78
CA LEU A 254 4.90 11.00 13.80
C LEU A 254 3.54 10.72 14.47
N PRO A 255 2.42 11.24 13.94
CA PRO A 255 1.08 10.87 14.41
C PRO A 255 0.81 9.37 14.29
N ALA A 256 -0.07 8.84 15.14
CA ALA A 256 -0.49 7.44 15.08
C ALA A 256 -1.17 7.09 13.73
N GLY A 257 -2.09 7.94 13.26
CA GLY A 257 -2.77 7.76 11.96
C GLY A 257 -1.96 8.14 10.72
N ALA A 258 -0.65 8.34 10.82
CA ALA A 258 0.15 8.78 9.67
C ALA A 258 0.27 7.70 8.59
N GLU A 259 -0.21 7.99 7.38
CA GLU A 259 -0.09 7.09 6.24
C GLU A 259 1.27 7.24 5.51
N PHE A 260 1.99 6.14 5.39
CA PHE A 260 3.19 6.01 4.56
C PHE A 260 3.40 4.54 4.20
N THR A 261 4.23 4.21 3.22
CA THR A 261 4.46 2.78 2.89
C THR A 261 5.34 2.11 3.96
N GLU A 262 4.75 1.30 4.81
CA GLU A 262 5.38 0.65 5.97
C GLU A 262 6.41 -0.39 5.52
N ALA A 263 6.14 -1.09 4.42
CA ALA A 263 7.12 -1.95 3.74
C ALA A 263 8.41 -1.17 3.37
N ARG A 264 8.32 0.13 3.09
CA ARG A 264 9.49 0.96 2.79
C ARG A 264 10.25 1.34 4.06
N LEU A 265 9.55 1.58 5.17
CA LEU A 265 10.18 1.79 6.48
C LEU A 265 11.04 0.58 6.86
N PHE A 266 10.48 -0.63 6.82
CA PHE A 266 11.22 -1.86 7.10
C PHE A 266 12.46 -1.98 6.22
N ASN A 267 12.30 -1.85 4.91
CA ASN A 267 13.39 -2.00 3.94
C ASN A 267 14.52 -0.98 4.14
N VAL A 268 14.21 0.31 4.35
CA VAL A 268 15.27 1.33 4.52
C VAL A 268 16.05 1.12 5.82
N VAL A 269 15.37 0.70 6.89
CA VAL A 269 16.03 0.43 8.18
C VAL A 269 16.89 -0.83 8.08
N MET A 270 16.40 -1.89 7.42
CA MET A 270 17.18 -3.09 7.08
C MET A 270 18.45 -2.75 6.29
N GLU A 271 18.34 -1.94 5.24
CA GLU A 271 19.52 -1.53 4.44
C GLU A 271 20.52 -0.71 5.26
N SER A 272 20.02 0.11 6.20
CA SER A 272 20.87 0.96 7.05
C SER A 272 21.82 0.17 7.97
N ARG A 273 21.52 -1.11 8.27
CA ARG A 273 22.27 -1.95 9.24
C ARG A 273 23.78 -2.01 8.99
N SER A 274 24.18 -1.97 7.72
CA SER A 274 25.59 -2.02 7.30
C SER A 274 26.24 -0.65 7.12
N LYS A 275 25.46 0.43 7.32
CA LYS A 275 25.80 1.80 6.97
C LYS A 275 25.84 2.75 8.16
N ILE A 276 25.19 2.38 9.27
CA ILE A 276 25.14 3.18 10.50
C ILE A 276 25.66 2.38 11.69
N ALA A 277 26.07 3.08 12.75
CA ALA A 277 26.50 2.43 13.98
C ALA A 277 25.33 1.70 14.67
N PRO A 278 25.53 0.52 15.29
CA PRO A 278 24.46 -0.23 15.98
C PRO A 278 23.66 0.60 16.98
N LYS A 279 24.30 1.52 17.71
CA LYS A 279 23.62 2.42 18.65
C LYS A 279 22.58 3.33 17.98
N ASN A 280 22.81 3.72 16.73
CA ASN A 280 21.88 4.56 15.98
C ASN A 280 20.71 3.72 15.47
N LEU A 281 20.97 2.48 15.07
CA LEU A 281 19.92 1.54 14.68
C LEU A 281 19.00 1.21 15.87
N VAL A 282 19.56 0.94 17.05
CA VAL A 282 18.77 0.76 18.29
C VAL A 282 17.92 1.99 18.59
N ARG A 283 18.46 3.21 18.42
CA ARG A 283 17.68 4.45 18.61
C ARG A 283 16.52 4.56 17.62
N ILE A 284 16.69 4.12 16.37
CA ILE A 284 15.60 4.06 15.39
C ILE A 284 14.54 3.05 15.83
N CYS A 285 14.94 1.84 16.26
CA CYS A 285 14.02 0.83 16.79
C CYS A 285 13.26 1.32 18.03
N ASP A 286 13.89 2.12 18.90
CA ASP A 286 13.23 2.71 20.07
C ASP A 286 12.11 3.69 19.70
N SER A 287 12.40 4.62 18.78
CA SER A 287 11.38 5.57 18.31
C SER A 287 10.31 4.90 17.45
N TRP A 288 10.65 3.83 16.73
CA TRP A 288 9.67 2.98 16.04
C TRP A 288 8.74 2.29 17.05
N LEU A 289 9.29 1.63 18.08
CA LEU A 289 8.49 1.02 19.13
C LEU A 289 7.60 2.05 19.84
N HIS A 290 8.13 3.25 20.13
CA HIS A 290 7.31 4.30 20.72
C HIS A 290 6.17 4.78 19.78
N TRP A 291 6.44 4.83 18.47
CA TRP A 291 5.38 5.07 17.50
C TRP A 291 4.31 3.96 17.49
N LEU A 292 4.71 2.69 17.58
CA LEU A 292 3.76 1.57 17.71
C LEU A 292 2.94 1.63 19.00
N GLU A 293 3.54 2.08 20.12
CA GLU A 293 2.84 2.32 21.38
C GLU A 293 1.74 3.40 21.21
N LYS A 294 1.99 4.44 20.41
CA LYS A 294 0.96 5.46 20.06
C LYS A 294 -0.13 4.88 19.17
N VAL A 295 0.25 4.17 18.10
CA VAL A 295 -0.67 3.54 17.13
C VAL A 295 -1.65 2.60 17.85
N THR A 296 -1.10 1.66 18.61
CA THR A 296 -1.90 0.68 19.34
C THR A 296 -2.70 1.33 20.48
N GLY A 297 -2.15 2.34 21.15
CA GLY A 297 -2.88 3.12 22.16
C GLY A 297 -4.08 3.91 21.63
N GLU A 298 -4.16 4.18 20.33
CA GLU A 298 -5.32 4.76 19.66
C GLU A 298 -6.32 3.71 19.14
N GLY A 299 -6.08 2.42 19.41
CA GLY A 299 -6.93 1.32 18.92
C GLY A 299 -6.66 0.95 17.45
N LEU A 300 -5.59 1.49 16.85
CA LEU A 300 -5.22 1.16 15.47
C LEU A 300 -4.42 -0.14 15.43
N VAL A 301 -4.69 -0.96 14.41
CA VAL A 301 -4.06 -2.27 14.24
C VAL A 301 -2.85 -2.15 13.30
N PRO A 302 -1.61 -2.38 13.78
CA PRO A 302 -0.43 -2.38 12.93
C PRO A 302 -0.45 -3.52 11.90
N ASP A 303 0.10 -3.29 10.71
CA ASP A 303 0.34 -4.32 9.70
C ASP A 303 1.64 -5.12 10.00
N ASP A 304 1.90 -6.18 9.23
CA ASP A 304 3.11 -6.98 9.48
C ASP A 304 4.43 -6.21 9.27
N PHE A 305 4.50 -5.33 8.26
CA PHE A 305 5.72 -4.58 7.99
C PHE A 305 6.08 -3.63 9.13
N THR A 306 5.07 -3.03 9.77
CA THR A 306 5.28 -2.17 10.95
C THR A 306 5.79 -2.94 12.17
N LEU A 307 5.57 -4.25 12.23
CA LEU A 307 5.93 -5.09 13.38
C LEU A 307 7.32 -5.73 13.25
N GLY A 308 7.96 -5.65 12.09
CA GLY A 308 9.28 -6.24 11.83
C GLY A 308 10.48 -5.59 12.55
N PHE A 309 10.29 -4.62 13.44
CA PHE A 309 11.40 -3.96 14.13
C PHE A 309 12.13 -4.88 15.13
N ALA A 310 11.48 -5.94 15.63
CA ALA A 310 12.06 -6.87 16.60
C ALA A 310 13.20 -7.69 15.98
N ASP A 311 13.00 -8.19 14.76
CA ASP A 311 14.01 -8.83 13.91
C ASP A 311 15.27 -7.95 13.77
N LEU A 312 15.04 -6.70 13.33
CA LEU A 312 16.07 -5.66 13.22
C LEU A 312 16.84 -5.40 14.51
N LEU A 313 16.14 -5.31 15.64
CA LEU A 313 16.73 -5.04 16.95
C LEU A 313 17.61 -6.21 17.41
N LEU A 314 17.14 -7.44 17.24
CA LEU A 314 17.87 -8.66 17.60
C LEU A 314 19.13 -8.81 16.77
N ASP A 315 19.04 -8.58 15.47
CA ASP A 315 20.19 -8.59 14.56
C ASP A 315 21.22 -7.51 14.92
N ALA A 316 20.78 -6.27 15.16
CA ALA A 316 21.66 -5.15 15.49
C ALA A 316 22.43 -5.35 16.80
N THR A 317 21.87 -6.14 17.72
CA THR A 317 22.38 -6.32 19.08
C THR A 317 22.86 -7.75 19.36
N ARG A 318 23.00 -8.59 18.33
CA ARG A 318 23.47 -9.98 18.43
C ARG A 318 24.73 -10.14 19.30
N GLY A 319 25.71 -9.27 19.12
CA GLY A 319 26.97 -9.28 19.89
C GLY A 319 26.96 -8.44 21.17
N LYS A 320 25.87 -7.73 21.46
CA LYS A 320 25.72 -6.75 22.56
C LYS A 320 24.29 -6.73 23.10
N PRO A 321 23.81 -7.83 23.69
CA PRO A 321 22.43 -7.95 24.16
C PRO A 321 22.04 -6.88 25.20
N GLU A 322 23.00 -6.34 25.94
CA GLU A 322 22.79 -5.24 26.89
C GLU A 322 22.22 -3.97 26.21
N MET A 323 22.46 -3.79 24.91
CA MET A 323 21.92 -2.63 24.17
C MET A 323 20.40 -2.71 23.96
N ARG A 324 19.79 -3.90 24.07
CA ARG A 324 18.35 -4.11 23.87
C ARG A 324 17.57 -4.43 25.15
N GLU A 325 18.19 -4.28 26.32
CA GLU A 325 17.56 -4.56 27.60
C GLU A 325 16.17 -3.91 27.73
N GLY A 326 15.18 -4.69 28.16
CA GLY A 326 13.79 -4.26 28.38
C GLY A 326 12.95 -4.00 27.13
N ARG A 327 13.55 -3.91 25.93
CA ARG A 327 12.82 -3.53 24.70
C ARG A 327 11.90 -4.63 24.19
N LEU A 328 12.33 -5.89 24.23
CA LEU A 328 11.47 -7.03 23.84
C LEU A 328 10.28 -7.19 24.79
N ALA A 329 10.46 -6.90 26.09
CA ALA A 329 9.37 -6.89 27.06
C ALA A 329 8.34 -5.79 26.76
N ARG A 330 8.81 -4.57 26.42
CA ARG A 330 7.92 -3.49 25.95
C ARG A 330 7.18 -3.87 24.67
N ALA A 331 7.88 -4.47 23.72
CA ALA A 331 7.34 -4.92 22.44
C ALA A 331 6.20 -5.94 22.61
N LEU A 332 6.42 -6.97 23.43
CA LEU A 332 5.40 -8.00 23.73
C LEU A 332 4.25 -7.50 24.62
N ALA A 333 4.40 -6.33 25.23
CA ALA A 333 3.36 -5.69 26.05
C ALA A 333 2.45 -4.75 25.24
N LEU A 334 2.66 -4.62 23.93
CA LEU A 334 1.76 -3.85 23.06
C LEU A 334 0.33 -4.41 23.13
N PRO A 335 -0.71 -3.54 23.14
CA PRO A 335 -2.11 -3.96 23.20
C PRO A 335 -2.55 -4.88 22.04
N GLY A 336 -3.56 -5.69 22.33
CA GLY A 336 -4.14 -6.65 21.38
C GLY A 336 -3.27 -7.88 21.10
N SER A 337 -3.71 -8.71 20.16
CA SER A 337 -3.03 -9.95 19.78
C SER A 337 -2.07 -9.80 18.62
N THR A 338 -2.31 -8.82 17.74
CA THR A 338 -1.55 -8.64 16.49
C THR A 338 -0.06 -8.42 16.71
N ALA A 339 0.32 -7.49 17.58
CA ALA A 339 1.72 -7.19 17.84
C ALA A 339 2.44 -8.35 18.57
N PRO A 340 1.93 -8.89 19.69
CA PRO A 340 2.56 -10.04 20.35
C PRO A 340 2.68 -11.28 19.47
N TYR A 341 1.65 -11.59 18.67
CA TYR A 341 1.66 -12.71 17.72
C TYR A 341 2.81 -12.59 16.71
N ALA A 342 3.01 -11.38 16.17
CA ALA A 342 4.08 -11.10 15.25
C ALA A 342 5.45 -11.17 15.95
N ILE A 343 5.64 -10.37 16.98
CA ILE A 343 6.93 -10.17 17.64
C ILE A 343 7.47 -11.47 18.25
N ILE A 344 6.62 -12.33 18.80
CA ILE A 344 7.08 -13.60 19.39
C ILE A 344 7.70 -14.54 18.35
N GLY A 345 7.14 -14.59 17.13
CA GLY A 345 7.71 -15.37 16.04
C GLY A 345 9.08 -14.87 15.60
N ASP A 346 9.28 -13.54 15.58
CA ASP A 346 10.57 -12.93 15.22
C ASP A 346 11.64 -13.15 16.31
N ILE A 347 11.22 -13.16 17.57
CA ILE A 347 12.08 -13.50 18.71
C ILE A 347 12.52 -14.97 18.65
N VAL A 348 11.60 -15.90 18.32
CA VAL A 348 11.90 -17.33 18.24
C VAL A 348 12.89 -17.66 17.12
N ASP A 349 12.79 -17.00 15.96
CA ASP A 349 13.78 -17.15 14.88
C ASP A 349 15.23 -16.77 15.32
N HIS A 350 15.33 -15.99 16.41
CA HIS A 350 16.59 -15.54 17.00
C HIS A 350 16.93 -16.24 18.32
N TRP A 351 16.33 -17.39 18.64
CA TRP A 351 16.43 -18.05 19.95
C TRP A 351 17.87 -18.20 20.50
N HIS A 352 18.81 -18.48 19.62
CA HIS A 352 20.22 -18.72 19.96
C HIS A 352 20.97 -17.46 20.45
N VAL A 353 20.48 -16.25 20.13
CA VAL A 353 21.11 -14.98 20.54
C VAL A 353 20.39 -14.30 21.71
N LEU A 354 19.30 -14.89 22.19
CA LEU A 354 18.55 -14.40 23.34
C LEU A 354 19.30 -14.64 24.64
N THR A 355 19.15 -13.70 25.56
CA THR A 355 19.56 -13.88 26.96
C THR A 355 18.57 -14.79 27.70
N ASP A 356 18.98 -15.34 28.85
CA ASP A 356 18.09 -16.18 29.67
C ASP A 356 16.84 -15.41 30.13
N ALA A 357 16.97 -14.10 30.41
CA ALA A 357 15.84 -13.25 30.76
C ALA A 357 14.83 -13.12 29.60
N GLU A 358 15.32 -13.00 28.37
CA GLU A 358 14.49 -12.91 27.17
C GLU A 358 13.82 -14.25 26.83
N ARG A 359 14.53 -15.37 27.01
CA ARG A 359 13.92 -16.71 26.86
C ARG A 359 12.81 -16.94 27.89
N ASN A 360 13.07 -16.60 29.16
CA ASN A 360 12.07 -16.69 30.22
C ASN A 360 10.85 -15.81 29.95
N LEU A 361 11.04 -14.62 29.36
CA LEU A 361 9.94 -13.75 28.93
C LEU A 361 9.03 -14.45 27.91
N VAL A 362 9.60 -15.10 26.88
CA VAL A 362 8.84 -15.87 25.89
C VAL A 362 8.10 -17.04 26.53
N VAL A 363 8.78 -17.84 27.35
CA VAL A 363 8.16 -18.99 28.03
C VAL A 363 7.00 -18.56 28.92
N ASN A 364 7.17 -17.47 29.70
CA ASN A 364 6.11 -16.94 30.54
C ASN A 364 4.91 -16.42 29.72
N MET A 365 5.18 -15.78 28.58
CA MET A 365 4.12 -15.29 27.68
C MET A 365 3.30 -16.45 27.10
N LEU A 366 3.95 -17.53 26.67
CA LEU A 366 3.31 -18.73 26.12
C LEU A 366 2.52 -19.53 27.18
N GLY A 367 2.94 -19.45 28.45
CA GLY A 367 2.28 -20.08 29.59
C GLY A 367 1.18 -19.23 30.25
N ALA A 368 1.03 -17.96 29.86
CA ALA A 368 0.08 -17.04 30.49
C ALA A 368 -1.38 -17.42 30.16
N ALA A 369 -2.27 -17.25 31.13
CA ALA A 369 -3.71 -17.41 30.92
C ALA A 369 -4.28 -16.18 30.18
N ARG A 370 -4.35 -16.27 28.85
CA ARG A 370 -4.83 -15.19 27.97
C ARG A 370 -5.82 -15.76 26.94
N PRO A 371 -6.83 -14.98 26.50
CA PRO A 371 -7.76 -15.39 25.44
C PRO A 371 -7.05 -15.76 24.12
N ASP A 372 -5.94 -15.07 23.82
CA ASP A 372 -5.19 -15.21 22.57
C ASP A 372 -3.99 -16.16 22.67
N ALA A 373 -3.83 -16.87 23.78
CA ALA A 373 -2.65 -17.71 24.03
C ALA A 373 -2.45 -18.77 22.94
N ILE A 374 -3.51 -19.30 22.34
CA ILE A 374 -3.43 -20.32 21.29
C ILE A 374 -2.78 -19.77 20.01
N TRP A 375 -3.03 -18.51 19.68
CA TRP A 375 -2.44 -17.85 18.52
C TRP A 375 -0.95 -17.60 18.71
N LEU A 376 -0.53 -17.22 19.93
CA LEU A 376 0.89 -17.06 20.24
C LEU A 376 1.64 -18.38 20.12
N LYS A 377 1.03 -19.49 20.56
CA LYS A 377 1.59 -20.84 20.39
C LYS A 377 1.67 -21.24 18.92
N ALA A 378 0.63 -20.97 18.14
CA ALA A 378 0.62 -21.22 16.70
C ALA A 378 1.70 -20.42 15.96
N SER A 379 1.91 -19.14 16.30
CA SER A 379 3.00 -18.32 15.75
C SER A 379 4.37 -18.97 15.98
N VAL A 380 4.62 -19.48 17.20
CA VAL A 380 5.87 -20.18 17.53
C VAL A 380 5.98 -21.52 16.81
N LEU A 381 4.94 -22.35 16.80
CA LEU A 381 4.99 -23.68 16.19
C LEU A 381 5.06 -23.66 14.65
N THR A 382 4.71 -22.53 14.03
CA THR A 382 4.82 -22.29 12.59
C THR A 382 6.09 -21.52 12.20
N SER A 383 6.98 -21.20 13.15
CA SER A 383 8.30 -20.66 12.83
C SER A 383 9.15 -21.67 12.03
N PRO A 384 10.08 -21.21 11.18
CA PRO A 384 10.95 -22.09 10.40
C PRO A 384 11.89 -22.97 11.24
N ASP A 385 12.37 -22.46 12.37
CA ASP A 385 13.25 -23.18 13.30
C ASP A 385 12.68 -23.05 14.72
N VAL A 386 11.97 -24.10 15.17
CA VAL A 386 11.37 -24.13 16.50
C VAL A 386 12.35 -24.78 17.49
N PRO A 387 12.83 -24.04 18.51
CA PRO A 387 13.70 -24.57 19.54
C PRO A 387 13.09 -25.79 20.26
N LYS A 388 13.89 -26.83 20.49
CA LYS A 388 13.41 -28.10 21.09
C LYS A 388 12.80 -27.94 22.48
N ASP A 389 13.27 -26.97 23.26
CA ASP A 389 12.68 -26.60 24.55
C ASP A 389 11.28 -26.00 24.40
N LEU A 390 11.05 -25.16 23.39
CA LEU A 390 9.71 -24.65 23.07
C LEU A 390 8.81 -25.73 22.46
N GLU A 391 9.35 -26.59 21.60
CA GLU A 391 8.61 -27.73 21.04
C GLU A 391 8.07 -28.64 22.16
N GLN A 392 8.92 -29.01 23.12
CA GLN A 392 8.53 -29.83 24.28
C GLN A 392 7.54 -29.13 25.22
N LEU A 393 7.60 -27.80 25.30
CA LEU A 393 6.67 -27.02 26.12
C LEU A 393 5.28 -26.95 25.49
N LEU A 394 5.21 -26.87 24.15
CA LEU A 394 3.99 -26.55 23.42
C LEU A 394 3.26 -27.77 22.88
N LEU A 395 3.99 -28.84 22.54
CA LEU A 395 3.41 -30.07 22.02
C LEU A 395 3.06 -31.07 23.14
N PRO A 396 1.96 -31.83 22.99
CA PRO A 396 1.67 -32.96 23.87
C PRO A 396 2.70 -34.09 23.67
N ILE A 397 2.67 -35.08 24.56
CA ILE A 397 3.51 -36.28 24.41
C ILE A 397 3.10 -37.05 23.15
N GLY A 398 4.05 -37.25 22.23
CA GLY A 398 3.87 -38.09 21.03
C GLY A 398 4.16 -37.34 19.73
N PRO A 399 3.43 -36.25 19.42
CA PRO A 399 3.73 -35.40 18.27
C PRO A 399 5.10 -34.73 18.37
N ALA A 400 5.76 -34.59 17.22
CA ALA A 400 7.00 -33.84 17.04
C ALA A 400 6.95 -33.14 15.68
N LEU A 401 7.54 -31.95 15.57
CA LEU A 401 7.50 -31.15 14.34
C LEU A 401 8.32 -31.81 13.21
N ASP A 402 9.38 -32.56 13.56
CA ASP A 402 10.17 -33.36 12.61
C ASP A 402 9.54 -34.76 12.33
N GLY A 403 8.34 -35.02 12.86
CA GLY A 403 7.59 -36.26 12.69
C GLY A 403 6.66 -36.29 11.48
N PRO A 404 5.95 -37.41 11.25
CA PRO A 404 4.99 -37.52 10.17
C PRO A 404 3.77 -36.60 10.35
N ALA A 405 3.34 -35.92 9.28
CA ALA A 405 2.19 -35.00 9.30
C ALA A 405 0.90 -35.60 9.86
N LEU A 406 0.64 -36.89 9.60
CA LEU A 406 -0.51 -37.60 10.16
C LEU A 406 -0.51 -37.59 11.69
N VAL A 407 0.67 -37.71 12.32
CA VAL A 407 0.79 -37.68 13.79
C VAL A 407 0.41 -36.30 14.34
N LEU A 408 0.76 -35.22 13.65
CA LEU A 408 0.34 -33.87 14.01
C LEU A 408 -1.19 -33.71 13.86
N VAL A 409 -1.75 -34.15 12.74
CA VAL A 409 -3.21 -34.04 12.48
C VAL A 409 -4.04 -34.83 13.49
N THR A 410 -3.58 -36.02 13.90
CA THR A 410 -4.35 -36.87 14.85
C THR A 410 -3.98 -36.67 16.32
N GLY A 411 -2.83 -36.06 16.60
CA GLY A 411 -2.25 -36.00 17.94
C GLY A 411 -2.30 -34.62 18.60
N LEU A 412 -2.51 -33.55 17.83
CA LEU A 412 -2.73 -32.21 18.38
C LEU A 412 -4.19 -32.04 18.84
N ALA A 413 -4.41 -31.15 19.81
CA ALA A 413 -5.76 -30.70 20.12
C ALA A 413 -6.33 -29.91 18.93
N ASP A 414 -7.62 -30.13 18.62
CA ASP A 414 -8.31 -29.56 17.45
C ASP A 414 -8.08 -28.05 17.32
N ASP A 415 -8.21 -27.31 18.43
CA ASP A 415 -8.06 -25.86 18.48
C ASP A 415 -6.63 -25.42 18.11
N LEU A 416 -5.61 -26.16 18.56
CA LEU A 416 -4.21 -25.83 18.31
C LEU A 416 -3.83 -26.17 16.86
N LEU A 417 -4.31 -27.32 16.36
CA LEU A 417 -4.16 -27.69 14.95
C LEU A 417 -4.81 -26.61 14.07
N ALA A 418 -6.04 -26.20 14.40
CA ALA A 418 -6.76 -25.15 13.70
C ALA A 418 -5.99 -23.83 13.69
N ALA A 419 -5.45 -23.40 14.85
CA ALA A 419 -4.67 -22.18 14.96
C ALA A 419 -3.36 -22.25 14.15
N CYS A 420 -2.65 -23.38 14.16
CA CYS A 420 -1.42 -23.55 13.38
C CYS A 420 -1.68 -23.59 11.88
N VAL A 421 -2.72 -24.31 11.44
CA VAL A 421 -3.13 -24.33 10.02
C VAL A 421 -3.52 -22.92 9.58
N GLN A 422 -4.34 -22.21 10.35
CA GLN A 422 -4.73 -20.83 10.05
C GLN A 422 -3.54 -19.87 9.99
N ALA A 423 -2.63 -19.94 10.96
CA ALA A 423 -1.39 -19.16 10.98
C ALA A 423 -0.54 -19.44 9.73
N PHE A 424 -0.34 -20.71 9.41
CA PHE A 424 0.41 -21.15 8.23
C PHE A 424 -0.25 -20.69 6.92
N THR A 425 -1.58 -20.72 6.84
CA THR A 425 -2.32 -20.28 5.65
C THR A 425 -2.63 -18.78 5.63
N GLY A 426 -1.99 -17.99 6.51
CA GLY A 426 -2.01 -16.53 6.45
C GLY A 426 -3.21 -15.84 7.09
N GLN A 427 -3.84 -16.45 8.10
CA GLN A 427 -4.83 -15.79 8.94
C GLN A 427 -4.18 -15.15 10.19
N PRO A 428 -4.58 -13.93 10.59
CA PRO A 428 -5.46 -13.02 9.85
C PRO A 428 -4.74 -12.42 8.61
N PRO A 429 -5.47 -12.03 7.53
CA PRO A 429 -4.86 -11.69 6.24
C PRO A 429 -3.90 -10.49 6.26
N ARG A 430 -4.06 -9.57 7.23
CA ARG A 430 -3.13 -8.45 7.43
C ARG A 430 -1.71 -8.89 7.82
N LEU A 431 -1.57 -10.12 8.31
CA LEU A 431 -0.30 -10.76 8.67
C LEU A 431 0.15 -11.78 7.62
N TRP A 432 -0.35 -11.69 6.38
CA TRP A 432 -0.07 -12.63 5.29
C TRP A 432 1.42 -12.89 5.05
N ASN A 433 2.28 -11.90 5.26
CA ASN A 433 3.74 -12.06 5.12
C ASN A 433 4.36 -13.07 6.11
N ARG A 434 3.60 -13.49 7.14
CA ARG A 434 3.98 -14.56 8.08
C ARG A 434 3.45 -15.93 7.67
N ALA A 435 2.58 -16.01 6.65
CA ALA A 435 2.10 -17.25 6.10
C ALA A 435 3.26 -18.09 5.53
N HIS A 436 3.02 -19.39 5.42
CA HIS A 436 3.93 -20.37 4.82
C HIS A 436 5.30 -20.49 5.50
N ARG A 437 5.50 -19.86 6.67
CA ARG A 437 6.65 -20.12 7.54
C ARG A 437 6.56 -21.56 8.07
N GLY A 438 7.72 -22.22 8.23
CA GLY A 438 7.75 -23.63 8.64
C GLY A 438 7.11 -24.59 7.63
N SER A 439 7.15 -24.26 6.33
CA SER A 439 6.53 -25.06 5.25
C SER A 439 7.01 -26.50 5.17
N GLU A 440 8.23 -26.79 5.61
CA GLU A 440 8.74 -28.16 5.71
C GLU A 440 7.85 -29.06 6.59
N VAL A 441 7.20 -28.48 7.61
CA VAL A 441 6.32 -29.19 8.55
C VAL A 441 4.85 -29.05 8.15
N TRP A 442 4.43 -27.81 7.89
CA TRP A 442 3.00 -27.49 7.81
C TRP A 442 2.40 -27.65 6.41
N GLN A 443 3.20 -27.59 5.34
CA GLN A 443 2.70 -27.88 3.99
C GLN A 443 2.21 -29.35 3.89
N PRO A 444 2.97 -30.36 4.33
CA PRO A 444 2.48 -31.74 4.39
C PRO A 444 1.21 -31.94 5.23
N VAL A 445 1.02 -31.14 6.29
CA VAL A 445 -0.21 -31.16 7.13
C VAL A 445 -1.40 -30.65 6.34
N VAL A 446 -1.27 -29.50 5.67
CA VAL A 446 -2.32 -28.93 4.81
C VAL A 446 -2.65 -29.86 3.65
N ASP A 447 -1.64 -30.45 3.01
CA ASP A 447 -1.79 -31.41 1.92
C ASP A 447 -2.57 -32.67 2.35
N LEU A 448 -2.42 -33.09 3.61
CA LEU A 448 -3.16 -34.22 4.16
C LEU A 448 -4.62 -33.85 4.46
N ILE A 449 -4.85 -32.66 5.01
CA ILE A 449 -6.20 -32.16 5.37
C ILE A 449 -7.04 -31.92 4.11
N VAL A 450 -6.48 -31.31 3.06
CA VAL A 450 -7.21 -30.99 1.83
C VAL A 450 -7.68 -32.24 1.07
N ARG A 451 -7.10 -33.41 1.35
CA ARG A 451 -7.53 -34.72 0.81
C ARG A 451 -8.60 -35.41 1.64
N GLN A 452 -9.13 -34.72 2.65
CA GLN A 452 -10.17 -35.23 3.53
C GLN A 452 -11.34 -34.23 3.58
N PRO A 453 -12.29 -34.27 2.62
CA PRO A 453 -13.42 -33.33 2.53
C PRO A 453 -14.28 -33.22 3.80
N ARG A 454 -14.22 -34.22 4.68
CA ARG A 454 -14.94 -34.26 5.97
C ARG A 454 -14.16 -33.68 7.14
N HIS A 455 -12.89 -33.34 6.95
CA HIS A 455 -12.06 -32.77 8.00
C HIS A 455 -12.53 -31.34 8.32
N PRO A 456 -12.63 -30.93 9.60
CA PRO A 456 -13.13 -29.59 9.96
C PRO A 456 -12.35 -28.43 9.32
N LEU A 457 -11.05 -28.64 9.09
CA LEU A 457 -10.15 -27.66 8.46
C LEU A 457 -10.05 -27.76 6.93
N PHE A 458 -10.84 -28.62 6.28
CA PHE A 458 -10.78 -28.82 4.83
C PHE A 458 -10.96 -27.52 4.04
N GLY A 459 -11.92 -26.66 4.43
CA GLY A 459 -12.17 -25.39 3.73
C GLY A 459 -10.96 -24.46 3.75
N ILE A 460 -10.33 -24.29 4.91
CA ILE A 460 -9.13 -23.45 5.07
C ILE A 460 -7.96 -24.02 4.25
N ALA A 461 -7.74 -25.33 4.32
CA ALA A 461 -6.71 -26.00 3.54
C ALA A 461 -6.95 -25.89 2.03
N TRP A 462 -8.21 -26.01 1.59
CA TRP A 462 -8.58 -25.85 0.19
C TRP A 462 -8.32 -24.44 -0.31
N GLU A 463 -8.74 -23.41 0.41
CA GLU A 463 -8.50 -22.01 0.05
C GLU A 463 -7.01 -21.70 -0.09
N ALA A 464 -6.18 -22.22 0.82
CA ALA A 464 -4.73 -22.05 0.75
C ALA A 464 -4.10 -22.70 -0.49
N ILE A 465 -4.50 -23.93 -0.82
CA ILE A 465 -3.95 -24.67 -1.96
C ILE A 465 -4.44 -24.09 -3.29
N SER A 466 -5.74 -23.80 -3.39
CA SER A 466 -6.33 -23.25 -4.61
C SER A 466 -5.86 -21.81 -4.86
N GLY A 467 -5.66 -20.99 -3.81
CA GLY A 467 -5.11 -19.63 -3.91
C GLY A 467 -3.71 -19.56 -4.51
N GLY A 468 -2.92 -20.64 -4.45
CA GLY A 468 -1.57 -20.70 -5.03
C GLY A 468 -1.52 -20.77 -6.56
N GLY A 469 -2.65 -21.00 -7.24
CA GLY A 469 -2.70 -21.09 -8.70
C GLY A 469 -2.12 -22.39 -9.30
N GLU A 470 -1.80 -23.38 -8.46
CA GLU A 470 -1.20 -24.65 -8.90
C GLU A 470 -2.25 -25.65 -9.41
N GLY A 471 -2.81 -25.40 -10.60
CA GLY A 471 -3.89 -26.21 -11.16
C GLY A 471 -3.62 -27.72 -11.31
N ASP A 472 -2.34 -28.14 -11.43
CA ASP A 472 -1.98 -29.57 -11.45
C ASP A 472 -2.09 -30.22 -10.06
N LEU A 473 -1.73 -29.50 -9.00
CA LEU A 473 -1.89 -29.97 -7.61
C LEU A 473 -3.38 -30.07 -7.26
N VAL A 474 -4.15 -29.03 -7.59
CA VAL A 474 -5.62 -29.01 -7.40
C VAL A 474 -6.27 -30.18 -8.13
N ARG A 475 -5.88 -30.43 -9.39
CA ARG A 475 -6.32 -31.61 -10.14
C ARG A 475 -6.01 -32.92 -9.40
N GLN A 476 -4.81 -33.08 -8.86
CA GLN A 476 -4.44 -34.32 -8.17
C GLN A 476 -5.31 -34.54 -6.93
N ILE A 477 -5.58 -33.51 -6.15
CA ILE A 477 -6.45 -33.58 -4.96
C ILE A 477 -7.87 -34.02 -5.35
N ILE A 478 -8.43 -33.42 -6.40
CA ILE A 478 -9.76 -33.79 -6.92
C ILE A 478 -9.81 -35.28 -7.31
N LEU A 479 -8.75 -35.79 -7.95
CA LEU A 479 -8.65 -37.20 -8.33
C LEU A 479 -8.49 -38.12 -7.12
N ASP A 480 -7.72 -37.70 -6.10
CA ASP A 480 -7.47 -38.48 -4.88
C ASP A 480 -8.75 -38.65 -4.03
N CYS A 481 -9.60 -37.61 -3.94
CA CYS A 481 -10.87 -37.68 -3.22
C CYS A 481 -11.95 -38.48 -3.98
N GLY A 482 -11.91 -38.43 -5.32
CA GLY A 482 -12.75 -39.24 -6.17
C GLY A 482 -14.22 -38.82 -6.25
N ARG A 483 -15.02 -39.65 -6.94
CA ARG A 483 -16.35 -39.29 -7.46
C ARG A 483 -17.39 -38.91 -6.40
N SER A 484 -17.25 -39.38 -5.17
CA SER A 484 -18.19 -39.08 -4.09
C SER A 484 -18.25 -37.60 -3.72
N ASP A 485 -17.17 -36.87 -3.98
CA ASP A 485 -17.01 -35.47 -3.58
C ASP A 485 -16.93 -34.53 -4.78
N ALA A 486 -17.21 -35.01 -6.00
CA ALA A 486 -17.06 -34.25 -7.23
C ALA A 486 -17.93 -32.97 -7.27
N GLU A 487 -19.17 -33.02 -6.78
CA GLU A 487 -20.03 -31.83 -6.71
C GLU A 487 -19.51 -30.78 -5.73
N LEU A 488 -18.91 -31.20 -4.62
CA LEU A 488 -18.25 -30.29 -3.69
C LEU A 488 -17.10 -29.56 -4.40
N PHE A 489 -16.24 -30.29 -5.11
CA PHE A 489 -15.13 -29.67 -5.85
C PHE A 489 -15.59 -28.78 -7.01
N LEU A 490 -16.72 -29.09 -7.66
CA LEU A 490 -17.34 -28.21 -8.64
C LEU A 490 -17.68 -26.85 -8.01
N ASP A 491 -18.37 -26.87 -6.87
CA ASP A 491 -18.77 -25.65 -6.17
C ASP A 491 -17.56 -24.86 -5.64
N LEU A 492 -16.52 -25.57 -5.17
CA LEU A 492 -15.29 -24.95 -4.70
C LEU A 492 -14.48 -24.29 -5.83
N LEU A 493 -14.33 -24.96 -6.99
CA LEU A 493 -13.68 -24.37 -8.16
C LEU A 493 -14.44 -23.15 -8.69
N LEU A 494 -15.78 -23.21 -8.66
CA LEU A 494 -16.62 -22.09 -9.06
C LEU A 494 -16.42 -20.89 -8.12
N ARG A 495 -16.45 -21.12 -6.80
CA ARG A 495 -16.16 -20.06 -5.80
C ARG A 495 -14.77 -19.48 -5.99
N HIS A 496 -13.74 -20.32 -6.14
CA HIS A 496 -12.36 -19.89 -6.40
C HIS A 496 -12.27 -19.01 -7.64
N LYS A 497 -12.87 -19.44 -8.74
CA LYS A 497 -12.79 -18.69 -10.01
C LYS A 497 -13.50 -17.35 -9.94
N LEU A 498 -14.56 -17.21 -9.13
CA LEU A 498 -15.27 -15.94 -8.93
C LEU A 498 -14.53 -14.96 -8.01
N SER A 499 -13.71 -15.46 -7.08
CA SER A 499 -12.89 -14.63 -6.21
C SER A 499 -11.57 -14.17 -6.85
N HIS A 500 -11.17 -14.75 -7.98
CA HIS A 500 -9.90 -14.46 -8.64
C HIS A 500 -10.03 -14.04 -10.12
N VAL A 501 -9.26 -13.02 -10.50
CA VAL A 501 -9.08 -12.62 -11.91
C VAL A 501 -7.98 -13.49 -12.54
N GLY A 502 -8.22 -14.05 -13.72
CA GLY A 502 -7.33 -15.06 -14.31
C GLY A 502 -7.42 -16.42 -13.61
N ASP A 503 -6.32 -17.18 -13.59
CA ASP A 503 -6.21 -18.49 -12.92
C ASP A 503 -7.37 -19.47 -13.21
N PHE A 504 -7.50 -19.85 -14.48
CA PHE A 504 -8.61 -20.66 -14.95
C PHE A 504 -8.57 -22.14 -14.52
N MET A 505 -7.40 -22.64 -14.08
CA MET A 505 -7.17 -24.04 -13.70
C MET A 505 -7.85 -25.09 -14.61
N PRO A 506 -7.65 -25.05 -15.94
CA PRO A 506 -8.48 -25.83 -16.88
C PRO A 506 -8.36 -27.35 -16.70
N LYS A 507 -7.23 -27.83 -16.18
CA LYS A 507 -7.00 -29.24 -15.83
C LYS A 507 -7.80 -29.68 -14.60
N ALA A 508 -8.02 -28.80 -13.62
CA ALA A 508 -8.84 -29.08 -12.44
C ALA A 508 -10.32 -29.16 -12.81
N TRP A 509 -10.80 -28.23 -13.64
CA TRP A 509 -12.15 -28.26 -14.20
C TRP A 509 -12.42 -29.56 -14.98
N ALA A 510 -11.51 -29.96 -15.87
CA ALA A 510 -11.62 -31.22 -16.58
C ALA A 510 -11.69 -32.42 -15.61
N ALA A 511 -10.84 -32.44 -14.59
CA ALA A 511 -10.80 -33.52 -13.60
C ALA A 511 -12.10 -33.65 -12.79
N VAL A 512 -12.76 -32.54 -12.42
CA VAL A 512 -14.07 -32.58 -11.78
C VAL A 512 -15.13 -33.07 -12.76
N LEU A 513 -15.22 -32.46 -13.94
CA LEU A 513 -16.26 -32.80 -14.92
C LEU A 513 -16.15 -34.27 -15.40
N ASP A 514 -14.95 -34.84 -15.47
CA ASP A 514 -14.69 -36.24 -15.85
C ASP A 514 -15.15 -37.24 -14.79
N GLN A 515 -15.49 -36.77 -13.57
CA GLN A 515 -16.06 -37.60 -12.51
C GLN A 515 -17.58 -37.72 -12.57
N ALA A 516 -18.24 -36.97 -13.46
CA ALA A 516 -19.68 -37.09 -13.69
C ALA A 516 -20.05 -38.54 -14.08
N PRO A 517 -21.13 -39.10 -13.53
CA PRO A 517 -21.53 -40.49 -13.79
C PRO A 517 -21.93 -40.73 -15.25
N ASP A 518 -22.47 -39.71 -15.92
CA ASP A 518 -22.90 -39.74 -17.30
C ASP A 518 -22.81 -38.35 -17.97
N ARG A 519 -23.13 -38.31 -19.28
CA ARG A 519 -23.06 -37.09 -20.09
C ARG A 519 -24.09 -36.04 -19.70
N GLU A 520 -25.26 -36.45 -19.20
CA GLU A 520 -26.33 -35.54 -18.80
C GLU A 520 -25.90 -34.78 -17.54
N THR A 521 -25.41 -35.48 -16.53
CA THR A 521 -24.85 -34.86 -15.32
C THR A 521 -23.65 -33.97 -15.62
N ARG A 522 -22.74 -34.39 -16.53
CA ARG A 522 -21.62 -33.54 -16.96
C ARG A 522 -22.11 -32.22 -17.56
N THR A 523 -23.12 -32.30 -18.42
CA THR A 523 -23.71 -31.12 -19.08
C THR A 523 -24.39 -30.22 -18.06
N GLU A 524 -25.12 -30.79 -17.10
CA GLU A 524 -25.74 -30.06 -16.00
C GLU A 524 -24.71 -29.30 -15.16
N TRP A 525 -23.61 -29.96 -14.76
CA TRP A 525 -22.53 -29.34 -13.99
C TRP A 525 -21.87 -28.19 -14.73
N LEU A 526 -21.59 -28.36 -16.03
CA LEU A 526 -21.05 -27.30 -16.86
C LEU A 526 -22.04 -26.13 -16.99
N CYS A 527 -23.33 -26.40 -17.21
CA CYS A 527 -24.37 -25.38 -17.26
C CYS A 527 -24.48 -24.58 -15.96
N ARG A 528 -24.34 -25.23 -14.79
CA ARG A 528 -24.28 -24.54 -13.48
C ARG A 528 -23.14 -23.52 -13.44
N ALA A 529 -21.96 -23.88 -13.93
CA ALA A 529 -20.83 -22.96 -14.00
C ALA A 529 -21.03 -21.84 -15.04
N LEU A 530 -21.63 -22.15 -16.19
CA LEU A 530 -21.88 -21.19 -17.28
C LEU A 530 -22.88 -20.07 -16.91
N ILE A 531 -23.75 -20.27 -15.92
CA ILE A 531 -24.57 -19.19 -15.34
C ILE A 531 -23.70 -18.00 -14.90
N TYR A 532 -22.48 -18.29 -14.44
CA TYR A 532 -21.52 -17.31 -13.96
C TYR A 532 -20.54 -16.84 -15.03
N SER A 533 -20.70 -17.23 -16.29
CA SER A 533 -19.81 -16.85 -17.41
C SER A 533 -19.55 -15.34 -17.49
N THR A 534 -20.57 -14.50 -17.31
CA THR A 534 -20.42 -13.03 -17.28
C THR A 534 -19.47 -12.52 -16.19
N ALA A 535 -19.26 -13.28 -15.12
CA ALA A 535 -18.33 -12.97 -14.02
C ALA A 535 -16.99 -13.70 -14.11
N ILE A 536 -16.90 -14.74 -14.95
CA ILE A 536 -15.74 -15.62 -15.12
C ILE A 536 -14.90 -15.23 -16.34
N LEU A 537 -15.57 -14.87 -17.44
CA LEU A 537 -14.99 -14.61 -18.75
C LEU A 537 -15.06 -13.12 -19.07
N ASP A 538 -13.96 -12.56 -19.54
CA ASP A 538 -13.92 -11.22 -20.08
C ASP A 538 -14.49 -11.22 -21.51
N ASP A 539 -14.06 -12.18 -22.33
CA ASP A 539 -14.57 -12.41 -23.68
C ASP A 539 -14.56 -13.90 -24.11
N LEU A 540 -14.98 -14.18 -25.34
CA LEU A 540 -15.09 -15.54 -25.87
C LEU A 540 -13.75 -16.28 -25.96
N THR A 541 -12.62 -15.57 -26.02
CA THR A 541 -11.29 -16.19 -26.12
C THR A 541 -10.85 -16.85 -24.80
N ASP A 542 -11.41 -16.40 -23.67
CA ASP A 542 -11.13 -17.00 -22.36
C ASP A 542 -11.67 -18.44 -22.23
N LEU A 543 -12.62 -18.85 -23.09
CA LEU A 543 -13.13 -20.22 -23.10
C LEU A 543 -12.03 -21.26 -23.33
N ASP A 544 -11.05 -20.94 -24.19
CA ASP A 544 -9.91 -21.82 -24.45
C ASP A 544 -8.93 -21.88 -23.27
N LEU A 545 -8.92 -20.85 -22.41
CA LEU A 545 -8.16 -20.83 -21.17
C LEU A 545 -8.86 -21.62 -20.06
N TRP A 546 -10.19 -21.71 -20.12
CA TRP A 546 -11.01 -22.35 -19.09
C TRP A 546 -11.31 -23.84 -19.33
N LEU A 547 -11.69 -24.22 -20.55
CA LEU A 547 -12.19 -25.57 -20.85
C LEU A 547 -11.28 -26.29 -21.84
N LEU A 548 -10.71 -27.45 -21.43
CA LEU A 548 -9.85 -28.26 -22.30
C LEU A 548 -10.63 -29.14 -23.29
N ASN A 549 -11.78 -29.65 -22.88
CA ASN A 549 -12.55 -30.59 -23.67
C ASN A 549 -13.35 -29.87 -24.76
N LYS A 550 -13.23 -30.32 -26.01
CA LYS A 550 -13.91 -29.71 -27.16
C LYS A 550 -15.43 -29.84 -27.13
N ASP A 551 -15.99 -30.88 -26.50
CA ASP A 551 -17.43 -31.01 -26.34
C ASP A 551 -17.97 -30.04 -25.28
N ASP A 552 -17.23 -29.82 -24.19
CA ASP A 552 -17.58 -28.80 -23.18
C ASP A 552 -17.52 -27.40 -23.78
N GLN A 553 -16.50 -27.12 -24.59
CA GLN A 553 -16.41 -25.85 -25.33
C GLN A 553 -17.62 -25.65 -26.27
N ARG A 554 -18.09 -26.70 -26.97
CA ARG A 554 -19.28 -26.60 -27.83
C ARG A 554 -20.54 -26.26 -27.03
N ILE A 555 -20.71 -26.87 -25.86
CA ILE A 555 -21.82 -26.57 -24.95
C ILE A 555 -21.75 -25.10 -24.50
N ALA A 556 -20.57 -24.64 -24.09
CA ALA A 556 -20.34 -23.26 -23.68
C ALA A 556 -20.58 -22.25 -24.82
N LEU A 557 -20.12 -22.55 -26.04
CA LEU A 557 -20.35 -21.71 -27.21
C LEU A 557 -21.84 -21.61 -27.58
N HIS A 558 -22.60 -22.70 -27.45
CA HIS A 558 -24.05 -22.65 -27.62
C HIS A 558 -24.73 -21.80 -26.54
N PHE A 559 -24.27 -21.87 -25.29
CA PHE A 559 -24.76 -21.01 -24.21
C PHE A 559 -24.46 -19.51 -24.44
N LEU A 560 -23.36 -19.23 -25.14
CA LEU A 560 -22.86 -17.89 -25.48
C LEU A 560 -23.16 -17.51 -26.94
N GLU A 561 -24.13 -18.17 -27.58
CA GLU A 561 -24.58 -17.87 -28.95
C GLU A 561 -24.92 -16.39 -29.17
N PRO A 562 -25.60 -15.68 -28.23
CA PRO A 562 -25.86 -14.24 -28.38
C PRO A 562 -24.59 -13.39 -28.54
N ASP A 563 -23.49 -13.76 -27.86
CA ASP A 563 -22.22 -13.05 -27.96
C ASP A 563 -21.55 -13.28 -29.33
N ILE A 564 -21.58 -14.52 -29.82
CA ILE A 564 -21.02 -14.91 -31.12
C ILE A 564 -21.77 -14.20 -32.26
N GLU A 565 -23.10 -14.30 -32.26
CA GLU A 565 -23.95 -13.66 -33.27
C GLU A 565 -23.72 -12.15 -33.32
N SER A 566 -23.56 -11.51 -32.16
CA SER A 566 -23.36 -10.07 -32.07
C SER A 566 -22.03 -9.62 -32.65
N VAL A 567 -20.94 -10.37 -32.39
CA VAL A 567 -19.62 -10.08 -32.98
C VAL A 567 -19.65 -10.33 -34.50
N MET A 568 -20.32 -11.39 -34.96
CA MET A 568 -20.46 -11.67 -36.39
C MET A 568 -21.27 -10.59 -37.11
N ALA A 569 -22.42 -10.21 -36.57
CA ALA A 569 -23.28 -9.18 -37.14
C ALA A 569 -22.56 -7.85 -37.30
N VAL A 570 -21.71 -7.46 -36.34
CA VAL A 570 -20.94 -6.22 -36.42
C VAL A 570 -19.89 -6.27 -37.53
N LYS A 571 -19.20 -7.41 -37.71
CA LYS A 571 -18.25 -7.59 -38.82
C LYS A 571 -18.94 -7.53 -40.18
N GLU A 572 -20.12 -8.12 -40.29
CA GLU A 572 -20.91 -8.05 -41.52
C GLU A 572 -21.37 -6.61 -41.80
N ILE A 573 -21.73 -5.83 -40.77
CA ILE A 573 -22.15 -4.43 -40.94
C ILE A 573 -20.98 -3.51 -41.31
N SER A 574 -19.77 -3.75 -40.78
CA SER A 574 -18.58 -2.98 -41.17
C SER A 574 -18.21 -3.13 -42.64
N ASP A 575 -18.62 -4.23 -43.29
CA ASP A 575 -18.39 -4.47 -44.71
C ASP A 575 -19.40 -3.76 -45.64
N TRP A 576 -20.40 -3.05 -45.10
CA TRP A 576 -21.51 -2.45 -45.86
C TRP A 576 -21.48 -0.91 -45.91
N HIS A 577 -21.98 -0.34 -47.01
CA HIS A 577 -22.12 1.12 -47.19
C HIS A 577 -23.17 1.79 -46.27
N GLU A 578 -23.96 1.04 -45.49
CA GLU A 578 -25.05 1.55 -44.63
C GLU A 578 -24.85 1.24 -43.12
N LEU A 579 -23.66 1.57 -42.62
CA LEU A 579 -23.23 1.31 -41.23
C LEU A 579 -24.24 1.76 -40.16
N HIS A 580 -24.87 2.94 -40.30
CA HIS A 580 -25.82 3.47 -39.31
C HIS A 580 -27.11 2.64 -39.19
N SER A 581 -27.66 2.19 -40.32
CA SER A 581 -28.88 1.36 -40.36
C SER A 581 -28.61 -0.04 -39.82
N GLY A 582 -27.43 -0.61 -40.11
CA GLY A 582 -26.97 -1.86 -39.52
C GLY A 582 -26.84 -1.76 -38.00
N MET A 583 -26.18 -0.71 -37.50
CA MET A 583 -25.95 -0.53 -36.06
C MET A 583 -27.23 -0.32 -35.25
N ASN A 584 -28.23 0.39 -35.79
CA ASN A 584 -29.53 0.51 -35.13
C ASN A 584 -30.27 -0.83 -35.05
N ARG A 585 -30.17 -1.68 -36.08
CA ARG A 585 -30.74 -3.04 -36.04
C ARG A 585 -30.07 -3.91 -34.99
N LEU A 586 -28.74 -3.78 -34.84
CA LEU A 586 -27.98 -4.47 -33.81
C LEU A 586 -28.42 -4.06 -32.39
N LEU A 587 -28.61 -2.76 -32.13
CA LEU A 587 -29.13 -2.30 -30.83
C LEU A 587 -30.55 -2.82 -30.56
N GLU A 588 -31.42 -2.90 -31.57
CA GLU A 588 -32.74 -3.52 -31.41
C GLU A 588 -32.65 -5.03 -31.16
N GLN A 589 -31.65 -5.72 -31.71
CA GLN A 589 -31.36 -7.12 -31.37
C GLN A 589 -30.94 -7.27 -29.91
N PHE A 590 -30.07 -6.39 -29.40
CA PHE A 590 -29.62 -6.45 -28.00
C PHE A 590 -30.75 -6.21 -26.99
N LYS A 591 -31.82 -5.53 -27.39
CA LYS A 591 -33.03 -5.41 -26.56
C LYS A 591 -33.79 -6.73 -26.42
N LYS A 592 -33.70 -7.61 -27.42
CA LYS A 592 -34.36 -8.94 -27.42
C LYS A 592 -33.47 -9.98 -26.76
N GLU A 593 -32.22 -10.02 -27.18
CA GLU A 593 -31.24 -11.03 -26.75
C GLU A 593 -29.86 -10.37 -26.63
N PRO A 594 -29.54 -9.82 -25.43
CA PRO A 594 -28.28 -9.11 -25.22
C PRO A 594 -27.09 -10.07 -25.12
N PRO A 595 -25.90 -9.68 -25.62
CA PRO A 595 -24.65 -10.35 -25.28
C PRO A 595 -24.48 -10.48 -23.77
N ARG A 596 -23.96 -11.63 -23.32
CA ARG A 596 -23.75 -11.92 -21.90
C ARG A 596 -22.44 -11.33 -21.39
N LEU A 597 -21.39 -11.36 -22.19
CA LEU A 597 -20.04 -10.97 -21.78
C LEU A 597 -19.81 -9.47 -21.98
N HIS A 598 -19.20 -8.83 -20.99
CA HIS A 598 -18.91 -7.40 -21.06
C HIS A 598 -17.86 -7.08 -22.15
N GLY A 599 -16.89 -7.98 -22.39
CA GLY A 599 -15.89 -7.83 -23.44
C GLY A 599 -16.48 -7.86 -24.85
N THR A 600 -17.62 -8.53 -25.07
CA THR A 600 -18.34 -8.49 -26.35
C THR A 600 -18.70 -7.06 -26.73
N TYR A 601 -19.28 -6.28 -25.79
CA TYR A 601 -19.59 -4.87 -26.03
C TYR A 601 -18.32 -4.04 -26.30
N GLY A 602 -17.22 -4.31 -25.59
CA GLY A 602 -15.95 -3.64 -25.81
C GLY A 602 -15.33 -3.93 -27.18
N GLN A 603 -15.46 -5.17 -27.67
CA GLN A 603 -15.04 -5.55 -29.01
C GLN A 603 -15.86 -4.83 -30.08
N ILE A 604 -17.18 -4.75 -29.90
CA ILE A 604 -18.08 -4.05 -30.80
C ILE A 604 -17.76 -2.56 -30.83
N GLN A 605 -17.59 -1.92 -29.66
CA GLN A 605 -17.16 -0.52 -29.57
C GLN A 605 -15.87 -0.27 -30.33
N ARG A 606 -14.89 -1.18 -30.25
CA ARG A 606 -13.61 -1.05 -30.97
C ARG A 606 -13.80 -1.04 -32.49
N ILE A 607 -14.66 -1.93 -33.02
CA ILE A 607 -14.99 -1.98 -34.45
C ILE A 607 -15.74 -0.69 -34.85
N VAL A 608 -16.73 -0.27 -34.06
CA VAL A 608 -17.51 0.95 -34.34
C VAL A 608 -16.63 2.21 -34.33
N ARG A 609 -15.67 2.32 -33.41
CA ARG A 609 -14.74 3.47 -33.34
C ARG A 609 -13.88 3.60 -34.59
N GLN A 610 -13.47 2.48 -35.19
CA GLN A 610 -12.68 2.49 -36.42
C GLN A 610 -13.48 3.06 -37.60
N GLU A 611 -14.81 2.93 -37.58
CA GLU A 611 -15.66 3.25 -38.73
C GLU A 611 -16.45 4.58 -38.61
N ILE A 612 -16.90 5.00 -37.42
CA ILE A 612 -17.87 6.12 -37.26
C ILE A 612 -17.33 7.31 -36.41
N GLY A 613 -16.11 7.23 -35.89
CA GLY A 613 -15.52 8.29 -35.04
C GLY A 613 -16.02 8.28 -33.59
N ASP A 614 -15.34 9.02 -32.70
CA ASP A 614 -15.49 8.88 -31.24
C ASP A 614 -16.74 9.54 -30.64
N ASP A 615 -17.36 10.52 -31.33
CA ASP A 615 -18.49 11.31 -30.80
C ASP A 615 -19.88 10.73 -31.12
N HIS A 616 -19.96 9.50 -31.62
CA HIS A 616 -21.23 8.93 -32.06
C HIS A 616 -22.10 8.43 -30.88
N PRO A 617 -23.42 8.73 -30.83
CA PRO A 617 -24.32 8.32 -29.74
C PRO A 617 -24.39 6.80 -29.45
N LEU A 618 -23.99 5.96 -30.41
CA LEU A 618 -23.89 4.52 -30.24
C LEU A 618 -22.87 4.11 -29.17
N HIS A 619 -21.81 4.90 -28.97
CA HIS A 619 -20.79 4.59 -27.97
C HIS A 619 -21.35 4.64 -26.55
N GLU A 620 -22.18 5.66 -26.27
CA GLU A 620 -22.84 5.81 -24.97
C GLU A 620 -23.84 4.68 -24.71
N ALA A 621 -24.61 4.29 -25.74
CA ALA A 621 -25.54 3.16 -25.65
C ALA A 621 -24.83 1.83 -25.37
N LEU A 622 -23.73 1.54 -26.09
CA LEU A 622 -22.93 0.34 -25.87
C LEU A 622 -22.24 0.35 -24.50
N GLU A 623 -21.76 1.50 -24.04
CA GLU A 623 -21.12 1.63 -22.74
C GLU A 623 -22.13 1.41 -21.60
N ALA A 624 -23.35 1.92 -21.73
CA ALA A 624 -24.42 1.66 -20.76
C ALA A 624 -24.74 0.16 -20.66
N LEU A 625 -24.76 -0.57 -21.78
CA LEU A 625 -24.96 -2.02 -21.79
C LEU A 625 -23.77 -2.77 -21.18
N ARG A 626 -22.54 -2.37 -21.51
CA ARG A 626 -21.32 -2.92 -20.91
C ARG A 626 -21.32 -2.77 -19.38
N LEU A 627 -21.63 -1.57 -18.89
CA LEU A 627 -21.73 -1.30 -17.45
C LEU A 627 -22.86 -2.10 -16.78
N ARG A 628 -23.96 -2.38 -17.49
CA ARG A 628 -25.03 -3.26 -17.00
C ARG A 628 -24.57 -4.71 -16.89
N SER A 629 -23.82 -5.22 -17.87
CA SER A 629 -23.21 -6.55 -17.82
C SER A 629 -22.22 -6.67 -16.64
N LEU A 630 -21.37 -5.65 -16.42
CA LEU A 630 -20.48 -5.61 -15.26
C LEU A 630 -21.22 -5.59 -13.92
N LYS A 631 -22.33 -4.86 -13.81
CA LYS A 631 -23.19 -4.89 -12.60
C LYS A 631 -23.81 -6.27 -12.37
N LEU A 632 -24.18 -6.98 -13.44
CA LEU A 632 -24.67 -8.35 -13.33
C LEU A 632 -23.55 -9.30 -12.87
N ALA A 633 -22.33 -9.15 -13.40
CA ALA A 633 -21.17 -9.91 -12.97
C ALA A 633 -20.94 -9.76 -11.45
N GLU A 634 -20.98 -8.53 -10.95
CA GLU A 634 -20.83 -8.25 -9.51
C GLU A 634 -21.96 -8.87 -8.69
N ALA A 635 -23.22 -8.74 -9.14
CA ALA A 635 -24.36 -9.35 -8.46
C ALA A 635 -24.27 -10.89 -8.40
N LEU A 636 -23.75 -11.53 -9.45
CA LEU A 636 -23.51 -12.98 -9.47
C LEU A 636 -22.38 -13.39 -8.51
N LYS A 637 -21.30 -12.60 -8.43
CA LYS A 637 -20.24 -12.81 -7.44
C LYS A 637 -20.79 -12.72 -6.02
N THR A 638 -21.52 -11.66 -5.70
CA THR A 638 -22.15 -11.49 -4.38
C THR A 638 -23.14 -12.62 -4.08
N HIS A 639 -23.90 -13.08 -5.07
CA HIS A 639 -24.86 -14.17 -4.90
C HIS A 639 -24.19 -15.47 -4.43
N LEU A 640 -23.02 -15.83 -4.99
CA LEU A 640 -22.33 -17.09 -4.64
C LEU A 640 -21.37 -16.95 -3.44
N LEU A 641 -20.64 -15.84 -3.36
CA LEU A 641 -19.60 -15.62 -2.34
C LEU A 641 -20.16 -15.00 -1.05
N GLY A 642 -21.31 -14.36 -1.10
CA GLY A 642 -21.85 -13.56 -0.01
C GLY A 642 -21.08 -12.25 0.22
N GLU A 643 -21.46 -11.51 1.26
CA GLU A 643 -20.71 -10.35 1.76
C GLU A 643 -19.65 -10.83 2.76
N SER A 644 -18.50 -11.32 2.31
CA SER A 644 -17.44 -11.73 3.24
C SER A 644 -16.63 -10.54 3.71
N LYS A 645 -16.82 -10.10 4.95
CA LYS A 645 -15.73 -9.44 5.70
C LYS A 645 -14.90 -10.54 6.34
N PRO A 646 -13.56 -10.55 6.21
CA PRO A 646 -12.74 -11.48 6.97
C PRO A 646 -13.03 -11.27 8.46
N ALA A 647 -13.53 -12.31 9.12
CA ALA A 647 -13.75 -12.28 10.57
C ALA A 647 -12.40 -12.39 11.29
N GLU A 648 -12.25 -11.72 12.42
CA GLU A 648 -11.11 -11.96 13.29
C GLU A 648 -11.16 -13.40 13.82
N PRO A 649 -10.01 -14.06 14.00
CA PRO A 649 -9.98 -15.39 14.58
C PRO A 649 -10.56 -15.40 16.01
N GLU A 650 -11.12 -16.54 16.43
CA GLU A 650 -11.71 -16.67 17.77
C GLU A 650 -10.66 -16.42 18.87
N GLY A 651 -11.03 -15.64 19.90
CA GLY A 651 -10.12 -15.28 20.99
C GLY A 651 -9.09 -14.19 20.65
N TRP A 652 -9.09 -13.67 19.41
CA TRP A 652 -8.23 -12.55 19.02
C TRP A 652 -8.65 -11.25 19.70
N ILE A 653 -7.69 -10.52 20.26
CA ILE A 653 -7.91 -9.30 21.04
C ILE A 653 -7.57 -8.09 20.17
N ALA A 654 -8.51 -7.14 20.04
CA ALA A 654 -8.25 -5.85 19.40
C ALA A 654 -7.35 -4.96 20.30
N PRO A 655 -6.54 -4.05 19.71
CA PRO A 655 -5.70 -3.11 20.45
C PRO A 655 -6.49 -2.20 21.41
#